data_AF-A0A173RZW3-F1
#
_entry.id   AF-A0A173RZW3-F1
#
_cell.length_a   1.000
_cell.length_b   1.000
_cell.length_c   1.000
_cell.angle_alpha   90.00
_cell.angle_beta   90.00
_cell.angle_gamma   90.00
#
_symmetry.space_group_name_H-M   'P 1'
#
loop_
_entity.id
_entity.type
_entity.pdbx_description
1 polymer ?
#
loop_
_entity_poly.entity_id
_entity_poly.type
_entity_poly.pdbx_seq_one_letter_code
_entity_poly.pdbx_strand_id
1 'polypeptide(L)'
;MKDKKILLYAGTTEGRKLASYLGRRGVRLHVCVATAYGESLLPEEKNITVTHDRMDSGQMGEFMRVFEPDYVIDATHPYAKEVTKNLKSACEVMQVPYLRLVRGSEETKESICVENMDEAIKYLEKTEGNILVTTGSKELESYTRLTDYESRVYARVLSIGQVAVNCEELGFSGRHLICMQGPFSTEMNRAMLKEYDIAYMVTKESGLAGGYPQKCQAALETGVKMVVIGRPEEEEGMNFEEMSKFLQKELELDNHWKVTLVGIGAGARDQVTLEAKRCCQEAELLIGAGRMIEAVAEVGQTIYEAYRPDEIISYIKENPEYENVTIALSGDTGFYSGAKKILELTKDDPQIETKVVPGVSSIIYFASKLGVTWEDAALVSLHGRKENLMAVIKENKKVFALVSNAEEIRQILTKMTEYGMGEVTVRIGTELSYKNEEIQTGTARSLLHYKGENLAVLYIENESGGESPVIPAIPDDTFVRGDVPMTKEEVRSISIAKLKIKKDAVVYDVGAGTGSISVEAAMVATQGNVYAIEQKVEAQELIRENARRMHVDNLHVIEGMAPEALEELPAPDCVFIGGSKGKLYEILDAIRKKNPFVRVVLNAISLETMMQVLKYTEENEIEEAEVIQVAVSRAKKVGSYHMMNGQNPIYVISFTSRPAKNEADPENEDDFVLEEINLDEVEPEDMTGDMAGDIVEDITKVISVGDLTPEKIREEMEESE
;
A
#
# COMPACT_ATOMS: atom_id res chain seq x y z
N MET A 1 -7.45 -43.26 -13.10
CA MET A 1 -7.64 -42.47 -14.33
C MET A 1 -7.12 -43.29 -15.51
N LYS A 2 -7.75 -43.22 -16.69
CA LYS A 2 -7.20 -43.81 -17.92
C LYS A 2 -5.80 -43.22 -18.17
N ASP A 3 -4.84 -44.03 -18.58
CA ASP A 3 -3.50 -43.56 -18.99
C ASP A 3 -3.67 -42.79 -20.31
N LYS A 4 -3.66 -41.45 -20.26
CA LYS A 4 -3.96 -40.56 -21.39
C LYS A 4 -2.70 -40.39 -22.23
N LYS A 5 -2.74 -40.74 -23.51
CA LYS A 5 -1.55 -40.81 -24.37
C LYS A 5 -1.66 -39.91 -25.59
N ILE A 6 -0.67 -39.05 -25.78
CA ILE A 6 -0.58 -38.17 -26.97
C ILE A 6 0.72 -38.44 -27.71
N LEU A 7 0.62 -38.55 -29.04
CA LEU A 7 1.77 -38.56 -29.93
C LEU A 7 1.89 -37.17 -30.59
N LEU A 8 2.92 -36.42 -30.23
CA LEU A 8 3.13 -35.03 -30.66
C LEU A 8 4.31 -34.93 -31.62
N TYR A 9 4.10 -34.41 -32.81
CA TYR A 9 5.19 -34.08 -33.73
C TYR A 9 5.55 -32.60 -33.59
N ALA A 10 6.56 -32.31 -32.77
CA ALA A 10 6.97 -30.96 -32.42
C ALA A 10 8.06 -30.42 -33.37
N GLY A 11 7.67 -29.49 -34.26
CA GLY A 11 8.58 -28.75 -35.14
C GLY A 11 8.54 -27.23 -34.95
N THR A 12 7.66 -26.74 -34.08
CA THR A 12 7.39 -25.31 -33.86
C THR A 12 7.50 -24.94 -32.37
N THR A 13 7.45 -23.63 -32.07
CA THR A 13 7.44 -23.13 -30.68
C THR A 13 6.16 -23.54 -29.96
N GLU A 14 5.06 -23.52 -30.70
CA GLU A 14 3.72 -23.86 -30.24
C GLU A 14 3.67 -25.33 -29.84
N GLY A 15 4.30 -26.22 -30.63
CA GLY A 15 4.46 -27.62 -30.28
C GLY A 15 5.23 -27.81 -28.97
N ARG A 16 6.28 -27.03 -28.72
CA ARG A 16 7.02 -27.08 -27.44
C ARG A 16 6.19 -26.58 -26.26
N LYS A 17 5.44 -25.48 -26.44
CA LYS A 17 4.51 -24.96 -25.41
C LYS A 17 3.48 -26.02 -25.05
N LEU A 18 2.88 -26.67 -26.07
CA LEU A 18 1.90 -27.73 -25.86
C LEU A 18 2.48 -28.97 -25.18
N ALA A 19 3.73 -29.35 -25.52
CA ALA A 19 4.43 -30.43 -24.82
C ALA A 19 4.59 -30.14 -23.33
N SER A 20 4.95 -28.90 -22.96
CA SER A 20 5.05 -28.47 -21.56
C SER A 20 3.71 -28.47 -20.86
N TYR A 21 2.67 -27.93 -21.51
CA TYR A 21 1.32 -27.86 -20.98
C TYR A 21 0.75 -29.26 -20.63
N LEU A 22 0.92 -30.22 -21.54
CA LEU A 22 0.47 -31.60 -21.35
C LEU A 22 1.36 -32.38 -20.38
N GLY A 23 2.67 -32.14 -20.43
CA GLY A 23 3.66 -32.76 -19.55
C GLY A 23 3.36 -32.51 -18.07
N ARG A 24 3.17 -31.25 -17.68
CA ARG A 24 2.85 -30.86 -16.30
C ARG A 24 1.55 -31.47 -15.77
N ARG A 25 0.59 -31.78 -16.65
CA ARG A 25 -0.71 -32.40 -16.34
C ARG A 25 -0.67 -33.93 -16.34
N GLY A 26 0.53 -34.52 -16.36
CA GLY A 26 0.73 -35.97 -16.26
C GLY A 26 0.27 -36.76 -17.49
N VAL A 27 0.06 -36.11 -18.64
CA VAL A 27 -0.28 -36.80 -19.89
C VAL A 27 0.94 -37.56 -20.39
N ARG A 28 0.78 -38.83 -20.76
CA ARG A 28 1.86 -39.64 -21.30
C ARG A 28 2.15 -39.21 -22.74
N LEU A 29 3.24 -38.49 -22.94
CA LEU A 29 3.57 -37.85 -24.21
C LEU A 29 4.73 -38.58 -24.90
N HIS A 30 4.57 -38.86 -26.18
CA HIS A 30 5.70 -39.18 -27.04
C HIS A 30 5.92 -38.05 -28.04
N VAL A 31 7.07 -37.39 -27.99
CA VAL A 31 7.39 -36.23 -28.83
C VAL A 31 8.36 -36.62 -29.92
N CYS A 32 7.95 -36.49 -31.17
CA CYS A 32 8.80 -36.67 -32.34
C CYS A 32 9.38 -35.31 -32.75
N VAL A 33 10.70 -35.17 -32.74
CA VAL A 33 11.42 -33.96 -33.16
C VAL A 33 12.33 -34.27 -34.34
N ALA A 34 12.65 -33.27 -35.18
CA ALA A 34 13.50 -33.49 -36.34
C ALA A 34 15.01 -33.56 -36.02
N THR A 35 15.43 -33.13 -34.83
CA THR A 35 16.85 -32.96 -34.47
C THR A 35 17.08 -33.11 -32.96
N ALA A 36 18.29 -33.50 -32.56
CA ALA A 36 18.72 -33.52 -31.15
C ALA A 36 18.69 -32.13 -30.47
N TYR A 37 18.83 -31.05 -31.25
CA TYR A 37 18.64 -29.69 -30.71
C TYR A 37 17.18 -29.43 -30.33
N GLY A 38 16.23 -29.91 -31.15
CA GLY A 38 14.80 -29.84 -30.84
C GLY A 38 14.44 -30.57 -29.54
N GLU A 39 15.10 -31.70 -29.28
CA GLU A 39 14.98 -32.46 -28.04
C GLU A 39 15.47 -31.67 -26.82
N SER A 40 16.63 -31.00 -26.93
CA SER A 40 17.17 -30.18 -25.82
C SER A 40 16.29 -28.99 -25.40
N LEU A 41 15.28 -28.65 -26.19
CA LEU A 41 14.34 -27.57 -25.93
C LEU A 41 13.00 -28.07 -25.35
N LEU A 42 12.83 -29.38 -25.19
CA LEU A 42 11.63 -29.96 -24.59
C LEU A 42 11.75 -29.97 -23.05
N PRO A 43 10.62 -29.94 -22.33
CA PRO A 43 10.63 -29.99 -20.88
C PRO A 43 11.06 -31.37 -20.38
N GLU A 44 11.89 -31.40 -19.34
CA GLU A 44 12.36 -32.63 -18.68
C GLU A 44 11.30 -33.18 -17.71
N GLU A 45 10.30 -33.85 -18.25
CA GLU A 45 9.22 -34.47 -17.46
C GLU A 45 9.25 -36.00 -17.60
N LYS A 46 9.00 -36.74 -16.51
CA LYS A 46 9.10 -38.22 -16.48
C LYS A 46 8.11 -38.93 -17.40
N ASN A 47 7.01 -38.26 -17.74
CA ASN A 47 5.94 -38.74 -18.61
C ASN A 47 6.14 -38.35 -20.08
N ILE A 48 7.25 -37.70 -20.42
CA ILE A 48 7.62 -37.36 -21.80
C ILE A 48 8.73 -38.30 -22.28
N THR A 49 8.51 -38.88 -23.45
CA THR A 49 9.52 -39.66 -24.18
C THR A 49 9.76 -39.02 -25.54
N VAL A 50 10.99 -39.06 -26.06
CA VAL A 50 11.36 -38.33 -27.28
C VAL A 50 12.03 -39.28 -28.27
N THR A 51 11.73 -39.09 -29.56
CA THR A 51 12.42 -39.76 -30.67
C THR A 51 12.80 -38.72 -31.73
N HIS A 52 13.99 -38.87 -32.32
CA HIS A 52 14.49 -38.00 -33.39
C HIS A 52 14.65 -38.71 -34.75
N ASP A 53 14.21 -39.97 -34.84
CA ASP A 53 14.27 -40.75 -36.07
C ASP A 53 13.26 -40.25 -37.11
N ARG A 54 13.69 -40.19 -38.37
CA ARG A 54 12.79 -39.94 -39.49
C ARG A 54 11.99 -41.20 -39.77
N MET A 55 10.67 -41.08 -39.73
CA MET A 55 9.74 -42.16 -40.01
C MET A 55 8.98 -41.90 -41.31
N ASP A 56 8.77 -42.95 -42.11
CA ASP A 56 7.78 -42.95 -43.17
C ASP A 56 6.37 -43.26 -42.61
N SER A 57 5.34 -43.15 -43.46
CA SER A 57 3.94 -43.42 -43.06
C SER A 57 3.72 -44.83 -42.46
N GLY A 58 4.41 -45.85 -42.96
CA GLY A 58 4.30 -47.22 -42.45
C GLY A 58 4.92 -47.38 -41.06
N GLN A 59 6.11 -46.80 -40.87
CA GLN A 59 6.79 -46.75 -39.58
C GLN A 59 6.00 -45.96 -38.54
N MET A 60 5.41 -44.82 -38.94
CA MET A 60 4.50 -44.04 -38.09
C MET A 60 3.29 -44.87 -37.65
N GLY A 61 2.66 -45.60 -38.57
CA GLY A 61 1.52 -46.47 -38.26
C GLY A 61 1.87 -47.63 -37.31
N GLU A 62 3.02 -48.27 -37.52
CA GLU A 62 3.54 -49.31 -36.63
C GLU A 62 3.79 -48.76 -35.22
N PHE A 63 4.36 -47.55 -35.11
CA PHE A 63 4.57 -46.88 -33.83
C PHE A 63 3.24 -46.55 -33.15
N MET A 64 2.26 -45.99 -33.88
CA MET A 64 0.91 -45.72 -33.35
C MET A 64 0.24 -47.00 -32.83
N ARG A 65 0.46 -48.15 -33.49
CA ARG A 65 -0.06 -49.45 -33.03
C ARG A 65 0.52 -49.87 -31.68
N VAL A 66 1.79 -49.58 -31.43
CA VAL A 66 2.49 -49.96 -30.19
C VAL A 66 2.19 -48.97 -29.07
N PHE A 67 2.22 -47.68 -29.38
CA PHE A 67 2.02 -46.62 -28.37
C PHE A 67 0.53 -46.47 -27.99
N GLU A 68 -0.38 -46.72 -28.93
CA GLU A 68 -1.84 -46.55 -28.81
C GLU A 68 -2.22 -45.13 -28.35
N PRO A 69 -1.89 -44.07 -29.13
CA PRO A 69 -2.25 -42.71 -28.76
C PRO A 69 -3.75 -42.45 -28.86
N ASP A 70 -4.30 -41.66 -27.94
CA ASP A 70 -5.66 -41.13 -28.02
C ASP A 70 -5.77 -40.07 -29.13
N TYR A 71 -4.71 -39.27 -29.31
CA TYR A 71 -4.59 -38.25 -30.35
C TYR A 71 -3.18 -38.18 -30.93
N VAL A 72 -3.09 -37.89 -32.21
CA VAL A 72 -1.86 -37.46 -32.89
C VAL A 72 -1.95 -35.96 -33.15
N ILE A 73 -0.99 -35.21 -32.61
CA ILE A 73 -0.91 -33.75 -32.79
C ILE A 73 0.25 -33.42 -33.72
N ASP A 74 -0.07 -32.83 -34.86
CA ASP A 74 0.89 -32.30 -35.80
C ASP A 74 1.18 -30.83 -35.49
N ALA A 75 2.34 -30.57 -34.88
CA ALA A 75 2.90 -29.25 -34.65
C ALA A 75 4.20 -29.05 -35.45
N THR A 76 4.30 -29.69 -36.62
CA THR A 76 5.44 -29.53 -37.52
C THR A 76 5.39 -28.17 -38.21
N HIS A 77 6.56 -27.68 -38.64
CA HIS A 77 6.62 -26.40 -39.36
C HIS A 77 5.78 -26.45 -40.64
N PRO A 78 5.11 -25.35 -41.05
CA PRO A 78 4.36 -25.27 -42.30
C PRO A 78 5.07 -25.79 -43.57
N TYR A 79 6.40 -25.67 -43.62
CA TYR A 79 7.20 -26.13 -44.76
C TYR A 79 7.49 -27.65 -44.73
N ALA A 80 7.15 -28.37 -43.65
CA ALA A 80 7.35 -29.80 -43.50
C ALA A 80 6.25 -30.64 -44.18
N LYS A 81 5.92 -30.30 -45.43
CA LYS A 81 4.78 -30.85 -46.19
C LYS A 81 4.79 -32.38 -46.30
N GLU A 82 5.97 -32.99 -46.40
CA GLU A 82 6.11 -34.45 -46.50
C GLU A 82 5.74 -35.16 -45.19
N VAL A 83 6.18 -34.64 -44.04
CA VAL A 83 5.89 -35.23 -42.72
C VAL A 83 4.40 -35.09 -42.39
N THR A 84 3.81 -33.91 -42.61
CA THR A 84 2.37 -33.69 -42.43
C THR A 84 1.53 -34.62 -43.30
N LYS A 85 1.94 -34.84 -44.57
CA LYS A 85 1.25 -35.78 -45.45
C LYS A 85 1.32 -37.22 -44.93
N ASN A 86 2.52 -37.67 -44.53
CA ASN A 86 2.73 -39.01 -43.98
C ASN A 86 1.91 -39.21 -42.69
N LEU A 87 1.86 -38.21 -41.81
CA LEU A 87 1.07 -38.24 -40.58
C LEU A 87 -0.42 -38.40 -40.84
N LYS A 88 -0.98 -37.60 -41.74
CA LYS A 88 -2.41 -37.70 -42.11
C LYS A 88 -2.74 -39.10 -42.63
N SER A 89 -1.92 -39.63 -43.55
CA SER A 89 -2.13 -40.97 -44.09
C SER A 89 -2.00 -42.07 -43.03
N ALA A 90 -1.02 -41.97 -42.12
CA ALA A 90 -0.85 -42.95 -41.04
C ALA A 90 -2.03 -42.92 -40.05
N CYS A 91 -2.49 -41.73 -39.67
CA CYS A 91 -3.65 -41.57 -38.78
C CYS A 91 -4.93 -42.14 -39.39
N GLU A 92 -5.14 -41.92 -40.70
CA GLU A 92 -6.30 -42.45 -41.42
C GLU A 92 -6.30 -43.98 -41.48
N VAL A 93 -5.15 -44.61 -41.75
CA VAL A 93 -5.01 -46.07 -41.77
C VAL A 93 -5.20 -46.66 -40.37
N MET A 94 -4.63 -46.03 -39.35
CA MET A 94 -4.69 -46.50 -37.96
C MET A 94 -5.98 -46.11 -37.23
N GLN A 95 -6.85 -45.31 -37.85
CA GLN A 95 -8.08 -44.76 -37.27
C GLN A 95 -7.83 -43.99 -35.97
N VAL A 96 -6.73 -43.24 -35.89
CA VAL A 96 -6.39 -42.40 -34.74
C VAL A 96 -6.77 -40.94 -35.04
N PRO A 97 -7.44 -40.24 -34.11
CA PRO A 97 -7.75 -38.81 -34.26
C PRO A 97 -6.51 -37.94 -34.52
N TYR A 98 -6.58 -37.12 -35.57
CA TYR A 98 -5.51 -36.21 -35.98
C TYR A 98 -5.89 -34.75 -35.69
N LEU A 99 -5.00 -34.00 -35.05
CA LEU A 99 -5.15 -32.57 -34.77
C LEU A 99 -3.96 -31.80 -35.35
N ARG A 100 -4.21 -30.62 -35.93
CA ARG A 100 -3.17 -29.72 -36.45
C ARG A 100 -3.04 -28.51 -35.53
N LEU A 101 -1.86 -28.29 -34.99
CA LEU A 101 -1.51 -27.09 -34.23
C LEU A 101 -0.83 -26.10 -35.17
N VAL A 102 -1.49 -24.97 -35.42
CA VAL A 102 -0.98 -23.88 -36.25
C VAL A 102 -0.55 -22.71 -35.36
N ARG A 103 0.26 -21.82 -35.92
CA ARG A 103 0.53 -20.54 -35.26
C ARG A 103 -0.74 -19.69 -35.29
N GLY A 104 -1.09 -19.10 -34.15
CA GLY A 104 -2.04 -17.99 -34.15
C GLY A 104 -1.48 -16.89 -35.05
N SER A 105 -2.31 -16.39 -35.98
CA SER A 105 -2.00 -15.19 -36.73
C SER A 105 -2.07 -14.01 -35.76
N GLU A 106 -0.96 -13.71 -35.10
CA GLU A 106 -0.73 -12.34 -34.68
C GLU A 106 -0.49 -11.54 -35.96
N GLU A 107 -1.58 -11.08 -36.56
CA GLU A 107 -1.51 -9.94 -37.47
C GLU A 107 -0.88 -8.80 -36.68
N THR A 108 0.43 -8.63 -36.83
CA THR A 108 1.06 -7.33 -36.57
C THR A 108 0.38 -6.36 -37.53
N LYS A 109 -0.63 -5.64 -37.02
CA LYS A 109 -1.48 -4.67 -37.75
C LYS A 109 -0.70 -3.55 -38.49
N GLU A 110 0.64 -3.56 -38.47
CA GLU A 110 1.51 -2.53 -39.03
C GLU A 110 2.64 -3.05 -39.95
N SER A 111 2.70 -4.34 -40.29
CA SER A 111 3.68 -4.84 -41.26
C SER A 111 3.14 -4.81 -42.70
N ILE A 112 3.92 -4.24 -43.63
CA ILE A 112 3.63 -4.29 -45.07
C ILE A 112 4.17 -5.61 -45.64
N CYS A 113 3.28 -6.52 -45.99
CA CYS A 113 3.65 -7.78 -46.64
C CYS A 113 3.66 -7.60 -48.17
N VAL A 114 4.76 -8.00 -48.80
CA VAL A 114 4.96 -7.94 -50.27
C VAL A 114 5.32 -9.32 -50.80
N GLU A 115 4.87 -9.67 -52.00
CA GLU A 115 5.01 -11.03 -52.53
C GLU A 115 6.46 -11.37 -52.87
N ASN A 116 7.24 -10.38 -53.30
CA ASN A 116 8.61 -10.56 -53.79
C ASN A 116 9.44 -9.28 -53.65
N MET A 117 10.72 -9.36 -54.00
CA MET A 117 11.66 -8.25 -53.90
C MET A 117 11.27 -7.06 -54.80
N ASP A 118 10.70 -7.30 -55.99
CA ASP A 118 10.31 -6.22 -56.91
C ASP A 118 9.19 -5.36 -56.33
N GLU A 119 8.24 -5.98 -55.62
CA GLU A 119 7.20 -5.25 -54.90
C GLU A 119 7.75 -4.48 -53.70
N ALA A 120 8.73 -5.04 -52.98
CA ALA A 120 9.43 -4.34 -51.90
C ALA A 120 10.08 -3.04 -52.42
N ILE A 121 10.81 -3.11 -53.54
CA ILE A 121 11.45 -1.94 -54.16
C ILE A 121 10.43 -0.92 -54.62
N LYS A 122 9.36 -1.33 -55.33
CA LYS A 122 8.28 -0.43 -55.78
C LYS A 122 7.57 0.29 -54.62
N TYR A 123 7.45 -0.38 -53.48
CA TYR A 123 6.89 0.22 -52.27
C TYR A 123 7.86 1.26 -51.68
N LEU A 124 9.12 0.88 -51.48
CA LEU A 124 10.14 1.72 -50.85
C LEU A 124 10.46 2.98 -51.66
N GLU A 125 10.42 2.91 -53.00
CA GLU A 125 10.62 4.08 -53.88
C GLU A 125 9.62 5.22 -53.62
N LYS A 126 8.45 4.92 -53.04
CA LYS A 126 7.40 5.90 -52.74
C LYS A 126 7.45 6.42 -51.30
N THR A 127 8.50 6.10 -50.56
CA THR A 127 8.64 6.44 -49.14
C THR A 127 9.85 7.34 -48.92
N GLU A 128 9.99 7.93 -47.74
CA GLU A 128 11.17 8.71 -47.32
C GLU A 128 11.74 8.15 -46.00
N GLY A 129 13.03 8.39 -45.70
CA GLY A 129 13.70 7.95 -44.46
C GLY A 129 14.46 6.63 -44.56
N ASN A 130 15.41 6.39 -43.67
CA ASN A 130 16.43 5.33 -43.83
C ASN A 130 15.85 3.90 -43.81
N ILE A 131 16.48 2.99 -44.54
CA ILE A 131 16.02 1.61 -44.76
C ILE A 131 17.06 0.63 -44.25
N LEU A 132 16.74 -0.19 -43.26
CA LEU A 132 17.59 -1.30 -42.82
C LEU A 132 17.21 -2.59 -43.56
N VAL A 133 18.10 -3.09 -44.41
CA VAL A 133 17.87 -4.34 -45.15
C VAL A 133 18.55 -5.53 -44.46
N THR A 134 17.76 -6.55 -44.13
CA THR A 134 18.21 -7.75 -43.41
C THR A 134 17.96 -9.04 -44.21
N THR A 135 17.86 -8.91 -45.52
CA THR A 135 17.55 -9.97 -46.50
C THR A 135 18.79 -10.75 -46.97
N GLY A 136 19.98 -10.29 -46.60
CA GLY A 136 21.28 -10.92 -46.92
C GLY A 136 21.92 -10.36 -48.19
N SER A 137 23.21 -10.66 -48.40
CA SER A 137 24.03 -10.07 -49.46
C SER A 137 23.63 -10.46 -50.88
N LYS A 138 23.03 -11.66 -51.07
CA LYS A 138 22.60 -12.15 -52.40
C LYS A 138 21.50 -11.30 -53.04
N GLU A 139 20.70 -10.65 -52.21
CA GLU A 139 19.54 -9.87 -52.66
C GLU A 139 19.85 -8.38 -52.72
N LEU A 140 21.06 -7.98 -52.30
CA LEU A 140 21.42 -6.59 -52.07
C LEU A 140 21.47 -5.78 -53.38
N GLU A 141 21.89 -6.41 -54.48
CA GLU A 141 21.88 -5.82 -55.82
C GLU A 141 20.50 -5.26 -56.20
N SER A 142 19.41 -5.88 -55.74
CA SER A 142 18.05 -5.42 -56.05
C SER A 142 17.74 -4.02 -55.54
N TYR A 143 18.41 -3.58 -54.46
CA TYR A 143 18.19 -2.28 -53.83
C TYR A 143 18.92 -1.13 -54.54
N THR A 144 19.88 -1.41 -55.43
CA THR A 144 20.53 -0.37 -56.27
C THR A 144 19.57 0.27 -57.28
N ARG A 145 18.37 -0.33 -57.44
CA ARG A 145 17.28 0.21 -58.25
C ARG A 145 16.52 1.35 -57.58
N LEU A 146 16.72 1.60 -56.28
CA LEU A 146 16.16 2.77 -55.60
C LEU A 146 16.96 4.02 -55.99
N THR A 147 16.29 5.14 -56.27
CA THR A 147 16.96 6.35 -56.78
C THR A 147 17.98 6.97 -55.81
N ASP A 148 17.84 6.73 -54.50
CA ASP A 148 18.64 7.31 -53.42
C ASP A 148 19.38 6.26 -52.58
N TYR A 149 19.54 5.04 -53.12
CA TYR A 149 19.96 3.85 -52.35
C TYR A 149 21.27 4.04 -51.57
N GLU A 150 22.28 4.69 -52.15
CA GLU A 150 23.61 4.89 -51.54
C GLU A 150 23.55 5.68 -50.24
N SER A 151 22.57 6.56 -50.11
CA SER A 151 22.40 7.45 -48.95
C SER A 151 21.38 6.94 -47.93
N ARG A 152 20.50 6.03 -48.36
CA ARG A 152 19.29 5.67 -47.62
C ARG A 152 19.28 4.23 -47.11
N VAL A 153 19.96 3.32 -47.80
CA VAL A 153 19.94 1.90 -47.47
C VAL A 153 21.11 1.54 -46.58
N TYR A 154 20.81 0.91 -45.46
CA TYR A 154 21.74 0.33 -44.50
C TYR A 154 21.70 -1.19 -44.65
N ALA A 155 22.77 -1.75 -45.20
CA ALA A 155 22.87 -3.17 -45.51
C ALA A 155 23.49 -3.93 -44.34
N ARG A 156 22.72 -4.84 -43.72
CA ARG A 156 23.26 -5.77 -42.71
C ARG A 156 23.58 -7.12 -43.32
N VAL A 157 24.87 -7.43 -43.44
CA VAL A 157 25.40 -8.63 -44.09
C VAL A 157 26.36 -9.39 -43.19
N LEU A 158 26.65 -10.65 -43.54
CA LEU A 158 27.64 -11.45 -42.81
C LEU A 158 29.04 -10.84 -42.91
N SER A 159 29.80 -10.93 -41.83
CA SER A 159 31.18 -10.44 -41.71
C SER A 159 32.20 -11.33 -42.43
N ILE A 160 31.99 -11.59 -43.72
CA ILE A 160 32.89 -12.35 -44.60
C ILE A 160 33.58 -11.35 -45.53
N GLY A 161 34.92 -11.39 -45.63
CA GLY A 161 35.69 -10.42 -46.41
C GLY A 161 35.22 -10.25 -47.86
N GLN A 162 34.97 -11.35 -48.57
CA GLN A 162 34.46 -11.30 -49.95
C GLN A 162 33.05 -10.69 -50.03
N VAL A 163 32.20 -10.89 -49.02
CA VAL A 163 30.86 -10.28 -48.99
C VAL A 163 30.95 -8.78 -48.84
N ALA A 164 31.86 -8.29 -47.99
CA ALA A 164 32.08 -6.85 -47.83
C ALA A 164 32.58 -6.19 -49.12
N VAL A 165 33.54 -6.81 -49.82
CA VAL A 165 34.05 -6.33 -51.11
C VAL A 165 32.91 -6.25 -52.14
N ASN A 166 32.10 -7.30 -52.26
CA ASN A 166 30.97 -7.30 -53.20
C ASN A 166 29.92 -6.23 -52.86
N CYS A 167 29.69 -5.95 -51.58
CA CYS A 167 28.78 -4.88 -51.16
C CYS A 167 29.35 -3.48 -51.49
N GLU A 168 30.66 -3.29 -51.33
CA GLU A 168 31.35 -2.04 -51.68
C GLU A 168 31.34 -1.77 -53.18
N GLU A 169 31.54 -2.80 -54.01
CA GLU A 169 31.40 -2.72 -55.48
C GLU A 169 29.98 -2.33 -55.92
N LEU A 170 28.97 -2.67 -55.11
CA LEU A 170 27.57 -2.29 -55.32
C LEU A 170 27.23 -0.89 -54.75
N GLY A 171 28.20 -0.15 -54.21
CA GLY A 171 28.00 1.19 -53.66
C GLY A 171 27.67 1.25 -52.17
N PHE A 172 27.58 0.11 -51.47
CA PHE A 172 27.32 0.08 -50.02
C PHE A 172 28.65 0.11 -49.26
N SER A 173 29.03 1.28 -48.75
CA SER A 173 30.29 1.47 -48.02
C SER A 173 30.11 2.32 -46.75
N GLY A 174 31.14 2.35 -45.90
CA GLY A 174 31.14 3.14 -44.67
C GLY A 174 29.98 2.80 -43.73
N ARG A 175 29.23 3.82 -43.28
CA ARG A 175 28.10 3.64 -42.34
C ARG A 175 26.92 2.86 -42.92
N HIS A 176 26.85 2.71 -44.24
CA HIS A 176 25.76 2.02 -44.95
C HIS A 176 25.99 0.50 -45.08
N LEU A 177 27.14 -0.01 -44.63
CA LEU A 177 27.47 -1.44 -44.63
C LEU A 177 27.77 -1.92 -43.21
N ILE A 178 26.89 -2.76 -42.67
CA ILE A 178 26.98 -3.31 -41.31
C ILE A 178 27.32 -4.80 -41.41
N CYS A 179 28.59 -5.13 -41.23
CA CYS A 179 29.10 -6.50 -41.25
C CYS A 179 28.97 -7.17 -39.88
N MET A 180 27.92 -7.97 -39.67
CA MET A 180 27.65 -8.64 -38.38
C MET A 180 27.02 -10.03 -38.59
N GLN A 181 27.23 -10.95 -37.64
CA GLN A 181 26.62 -12.29 -37.64
C GLN A 181 25.57 -12.40 -36.53
N GLY A 182 24.35 -12.81 -36.91
CA GLY A 182 23.23 -13.06 -35.98
C GLY A 182 23.09 -14.53 -35.57
N PRO A 183 21.98 -14.92 -34.90
CA PRO A 183 20.77 -14.12 -34.65
C PRO A 183 21.00 -12.97 -33.64
N PHE A 184 20.19 -11.92 -33.73
CA PHE A 184 20.33 -10.70 -32.90
C PHE A 184 19.16 -10.59 -31.91
N SER A 185 19.44 -10.13 -30.69
CA SER A 185 18.41 -9.83 -29.68
C SER A 185 17.52 -8.65 -30.10
N THR A 186 16.36 -8.51 -29.47
CA THR A 186 15.48 -7.35 -29.64
C THR A 186 16.22 -6.04 -29.34
N GLU A 187 17.00 -6.00 -28.26
CA GLU A 187 17.73 -4.81 -27.84
C GLU A 187 18.78 -4.37 -28.86
N MET A 188 19.50 -5.33 -29.44
CA MET A 188 20.50 -5.05 -30.48
C MET A 188 19.83 -4.51 -31.75
N ASN A 189 18.72 -5.13 -32.18
CA ASN A 189 17.93 -4.59 -33.30
C ASN A 189 17.42 -3.18 -33.00
N ARG A 190 16.83 -2.93 -31.82
CA ARG A 190 16.36 -1.62 -31.39
C ARG A 190 17.46 -0.57 -31.38
N ALA A 191 18.64 -0.92 -30.90
CA ALA A 191 19.80 -0.02 -30.89
C ALA A 191 20.19 0.38 -32.31
N MET A 192 20.27 -0.58 -33.25
CA MET A 192 20.54 -0.27 -34.65
C MET A 192 19.46 0.59 -35.30
N LEU A 193 18.18 0.29 -35.04
CA LEU A 193 17.07 1.07 -35.60
C LEU A 193 17.14 2.54 -35.15
N LYS A 194 17.47 2.79 -33.88
CA LYS A 194 17.65 4.15 -33.33
C LYS A 194 18.93 4.84 -33.81
N GLU A 195 20.07 4.14 -33.77
CA GLU A 195 21.39 4.70 -34.13
C GLU A 195 21.43 5.19 -35.58
N TYR A 196 20.79 4.44 -36.49
CA TYR A 196 20.77 4.75 -37.92
C TYR A 196 19.51 5.50 -38.36
N ASP A 197 18.66 5.94 -37.43
CA ASP A 197 17.41 6.66 -37.72
C ASP A 197 16.57 5.95 -38.79
N ILE A 198 16.40 4.64 -38.60
CA ILE A 198 15.72 3.78 -39.57
C ILE A 198 14.22 4.06 -39.53
N ALA A 199 13.61 4.27 -40.69
CA ALA A 199 12.16 4.39 -40.84
C ALA A 199 11.52 3.08 -41.34
N TYR A 200 12.27 2.27 -42.11
CA TYR A 200 11.79 1.02 -42.69
C TYR A 200 12.78 -0.12 -42.46
N MET A 201 12.28 -1.28 -42.03
CA MET A 201 13.08 -2.49 -41.90
C MET A 201 12.59 -3.57 -42.85
N VAL A 202 13.46 -4.03 -43.75
CA VAL A 202 13.13 -5.07 -44.74
C VAL A 202 13.67 -6.42 -44.28
N THR A 203 12.81 -7.43 -44.22
CA THR A 203 13.19 -8.79 -43.83
C THR A 203 12.41 -9.83 -44.63
N LYS A 204 12.95 -11.04 -44.66
CA LYS A 204 12.19 -12.25 -45.02
C LYS A 204 11.61 -12.87 -43.75
N GLU A 205 10.48 -13.55 -43.88
CA GLU A 205 9.90 -14.37 -42.80
C GLU A 205 10.77 -15.62 -42.59
N SER A 206 11.84 -15.45 -41.81
CA SER A 206 12.93 -16.43 -41.64
C SER A 206 12.78 -17.28 -40.37
N GLY A 207 11.62 -17.20 -39.71
CA GLY A 207 11.34 -17.89 -38.43
C GLY A 207 12.33 -17.54 -37.31
N LEU A 208 12.40 -18.41 -36.30
CA LEU A 208 13.28 -18.23 -35.13
C LEU A 208 14.77 -18.27 -35.48
N ALA A 209 15.18 -19.13 -36.43
CA ALA A 209 16.58 -19.27 -36.81
C ALA A 209 17.16 -17.98 -37.43
N GLY A 210 16.32 -17.18 -38.10
CA GLY A 210 16.68 -15.88 -38.66
C GLY A 210 16.45 -14.69 -37.70
N GLY A 211 15.97 -14.93 -36.49
CA GLY A 211 15.64 -13.91 -35.50
C GLY A 211 14.46 -13.02 -35.91
N TYR A 212 13.49 -13.53 -36.68
CA TYR A 212 12.35 -12.73 -37.16
C TYR A 212 11.53 -12.09 -36.02
N PRO A 213 11.16 -12.80 -34.92
CA PRO A 213 10.41 -12.19 -33.82
C PRO A 213 11.14 -11.02 -33.16
N GLN A 214 12.46 -11.13 -32.98
CA GLN A 214 13.27 -10.07 -32.39
C GLN A 214 13.31 -8.82 -33.28
N LYS A 215 13.24 -8.98 -34.60
CA LYS A 215 13.15 -7.87 -35.56
C LYS A 215 11.78 -7.20 -35.49
N CYS A 216 10.70 -7.98 -35.48
CA CYS A 216 9.34 -7.47 -35.37
C CYS A 216 9.14 -6.67 -34.07
N GLN A 217 9.58 -7.24 -32.95
CA GLN A 217 9.51 -6.58 -31.65
C GLN A 217 10.32 -5.28 -31.62
N ALA A 218 11.54 -5.28 -32.16
CA ALA A 218 12.37 -4.08 -32.21
C ALA A 218 11.76 -2.98 -33.09
N ALA A 219 11.16 -3.35 -34.22
CA ALA A 219 10.48 -2.40 -35.10
C ALA A 219 9.25 -1.78 -34.44
N LEU A 220 8.45 -2.59 -33.74
CA LEU A 220 7.31 -2.12 -32.95
C LEU A 220 7.73 -1.12 -31.86
N GLU A 221 8.76 -1.44 -31.09
CA GLU A 221 9.29 -0.58 -30.01
C GLU A 221 9.88 0.75 -30.50
N THR A 222 10.21 0.85 -31.79
CA THR A 222 10.83 2.02 -32.40
C THR A 222 9.91 2.78 -33.34
N GLY A 223 8.68 2.27 -33.59
CA GLY A 223 7.76 2.84 -34.58
C GLY A 223 8.22 2.66 -36.03
N VAL A 224 9.16 1.74 -36.28
CA VAL A 224 9.71 1.46 -37.61
C VAL A 224 8.76 0.57 -38.39
N LYS A 225 8.51 0.93 -39.66
CA LYS A 225 7.63 0.15 -40.54
C LYS A 225 8.34 -1.10 -41.06
N MET A 226 7.75 -2.25 -40.82
CA MET A 226 8.26 -3.53 -41.33
C MET A 226 7.80 -3.78 -42.76
N VAL A 227 8.74 -4.16 -43.63
CA VAL A 227 8.44 -4.67 -44.98
C VAL A 227 8.87 -6.14 -45.03
N VAL A 228 7.87 -7.03 -45.10
CA VAL A 228 8.09 -8.48 -45.03
C VAL A 228 7.90 -9.09 -46.41
N ILE A 229 8.94 -9.77 -46.90
CA ILE A 229 8.93 -10.43 -48.21
C ILE A 229 8.48 -11.89 -48.05
N GLY A 230 7.36 -12.24 -48.68
CA GLY A 230 6.68 -13.54 -48.61
C GLY A 230 5.32 -13.44 -47.88
N ARG A 231 4.30 -14.18 -48.35
CA ARG A 231 3.01 -14.32 -47.65
C ARG A 231 3.03 -15.54 -46.71
N PRO A 232 2.43 -15.46 -45.51
CA PRO A 232 2.09 -16.66 -44.75
C PRO A 232 1.07 -17.48 -45.55
N GLU A 233 1.33 -18.78 -45.78
CA GLU A 233 0.27 -19.70 -46.24
C GLU A 233 -0.74 -19.82 -45.09
N GLU A 234 -2.03 -19.50 -45.34
CA GLU A 234 -3.10 -19.80 -44.38
C GLU A 234 -3.19 -21.33 -44.21
N GLU A 235 -2.90 -21.84 -43.01
CA GLU A 235 -3.06 -23.25 -42.68
C GLU A 235 -4.31 -23.45 -41.83
N GLU A 236 -5.15 -24.43 -42.20
CA GLU A 236 -6.26 -24.89 -41.36
C GLU A 236 -5.74 -25.68 -40.14
N GLY A 237 -6.07 -25.22 -38.93
CA GLY A 237 -5.80 -25.90 -37.67
C GLY A 237 -6.23 -25.07 -36.45
N MET A 238 -5.92 -25.56 -35.25
CA MET A 238 -6.16 -24.85 -33.99
C MET A 238 -4.90 -24.09 -33.57
N ASN A 239 -5.05 -22.91 -32.96
CA ASN A 239 -3.95 -22.26 -32.26
C ASN A 239 -3.68 -22.93 -30.89
N PHE A 240 -2.71 -22.41 -30.13
CA PHE A 240 -2.34 -22.99 -28.84
C PHE A 240 -3.46 -22.92 -27.81
N GLU A 241 -4.17 -21.79 -27.72
CA GLU A 241 -5.24 -21.57 -26.76
C GLU A 241 -6.44 -22.50 -27.04
N GLU A 242 -6.86 -22.59 -28.31
CA GLU A 242 -7.93 -23.47 -28.78
C GLU A 242 -7.60 -24.95 -28.55
N MET A 243 -6.39 -25.37 -28.92
CA MET A 243 -5.93 -26.75 -28.75
C MET A 243 -5.86 -27.14 -27.27
N SER A 244 -5.32 -26.24 -26.43
CA SER A 244 -5.21 -26.48 -24.99
C SER A 244 -6.57 -26.63 -24.34
N LYS A 245 -7.53 -25.74 -24.65
CA LYS A 245 -8.92 -25.84 -24.18
C LYS A 245 -9.63 -27.11 -24.65
N PHE A 246 -9.44 -27.48 -25.92
CA PHE A 246 -9.98 -28.72 -26.48
C PHE A 246 -9.47 -29.94 -25.71
N LEU A 247 -8.14 -30.07 -25.58
CA LEU A 247 -7.52 -31.21 -24.90
C LEU A 247 -7.84 -31.24 -23.41
N GLN A 248 -7.88 -30.07 -22.75
CA GLN A 248 -8.28 -29.96 -21.35
C GLN A 248 -9.64 -30.60 -21.08
N LYS A 249 -10.61 -30.31 -21.96
CA LYS A 249 -11.98 -30.82 -21.86
C LYS A 249 -12.07 -32.29 -22.24
N GLU A 250 -11.54 -32.67 -23.40
CA GLU A 250 -11.64 -34.03 -23.93
C GLU A 250 -10.90 -35.05 -23.06
N LEU A 251 -9.78 -34.62 -22.47
CA LEU A 251 -8.95 -35.48 -21.64
C LEU A 251 -9.25 -35.33 -20.15
N GLU A 252 -10.13 -34.44 -19.71
CA GLU A 252 -10.42 -34.16 -18.28
C GLU A 252 -9.11 -33.98 -17.48
N LEU A 253 -8.25 -33.06 -17.92
CA LEU A 253 -6.96 -32.85 -17.24
C LEU A 253 -7.15 -32.13 -15.90
N ASP A 254 -6.24 -32.34 -14.94
CA ASP A 254 -6.23 -31.57 -13.70
C ASP A 254 -5.67 -30.17 -13.97
N ASN A 255 -6.17 -29.15 -13.27
CA ASN A 255 -5.67 -27.78 -13.35
C ASN A 255 -4.95 -27.38 -12.08
N HIS A 256 -3.90 -26.58 -12.26
CA HIS A 256 -3.23 -25.90 -11.17
C HIS A 256 -2.89 -24.48 -11.61
N TRP A 257 -3.35 -23.49 -10.86
CA TRP A 257 -3.13 -22.08 -11.11
C TRP A 257 -2.28 -21.49 -10.00
N LYS A 258 -1.22 -20.79 -10.37
CA LYS A 258 -0.50 -19.89 -9.50
C LYS A 258 -1.04 -18.49 -9.71
N VAL A 259 -1.79 -17.99 -8.72
CA VAL A 259 -2.42 -16.67 -8.75
C VAL A 259 -1.65 -15.72 -7.84
N THR A 260 -0.96 -14.75 -8.44
CA THR A 260 -0.17 -13.75 -7.70
C THR A 260 -0.93 -12.42 -7.62
N LEU A 261 -1.28 -11.99 -6.42
CA LEU A 261 -1.90 -10.68 -6.17
C LEU A 261 -0.81 -9.64 -5.95
N VAL A 262 -0.77 -8.60 -6.78
CA VAL A 262 0.29 -7.60 -6.79
C VAL A 262 -0.27 -6.22 -6.48
N GLY A 263 0.24 -5.58 -5.43
CA GLY A 263 0.01 -4.17 -5.18
C GLY A 263 0.91 -3.30 -6.07
N ILE A 264 0.33 -2.49 -6.95
CA ILE A 264 1.10 -1.62 -7.87
C ILE A 264 1.64 -0.34 -7.19
N GLY A 265 1.27 -0.12 -5.94
CA GLY A 265 1.59 1.10 -5.20
C GLY A 265 0.63 2.26 -5.51
N ALA A 266 1.10 3.49 -5.25
CA ALA A 266 0.28 4.70 -5.37
C ALA A 266 -0.19 5.00 -6.80
N GLY A 267 0.45 4.43 -7.82
CA GLY A 267 -0.04 4.49 -9.20
C GLY A 267 1.02 4.50 -10.28
N ALA A 268 2.05 5.33 -10.17
CA ALA A 268 3.06 5.45 -11.22
C ALA A 268 3.94 4.20 -11.36
N ARG A 269 4.43 3.97 -12.58
CA ARG A 269 5.29 2.82 -12.92
C ARG A 269 6.53 2.70 -12.01
N ASP A 270 7.08 3.83 -11.58
CA ASP A 270 8.27 3.88 -10.71
C ASP A 270 7.97 3.54 -9.24
N GLN A 271 6.69 3.48 -8.85
CA GLN A 271 6.25 3.06 -7.52
C GLN A 271 6.01 1.54 -7.40
N VAL A 272 6.10 0.82 -8.52
CA VAL A 272 5.96 -0.63 -8.55
C VAL A 272 7.22 -1.26 -7.98
N THR A 273 7.08 -2.15 -6.99
CA THR A 273 8.23 -2.85 -6.40
C THR A 273 8.90 -3.76 -7.43
N LEU A 274 10.20 -4.06 -7.25
CA LEU A 274 10.92 -4.96 -8.16
C LEU A 274 10.30 -6.37 -8.18
N GLU A 275 9.79 -6.83 -7.05
CA GLU A 275 9.09 -8.12 -6.98
C GLU A 275 7.77 -8.10 -7.74
N ALA A 276 6.96 -7.04 -7.57
CA ALA A 276 5.72 -6.81 -8.30
C ALA A 276 5.98 -6.82 -9.81
N LYS A 277 6.96 -6.04 -10.26
CA LYS A 277 7.35 -5.96 -11.67
C LYS A 277 7.74 -7.33 -12.24
N ARG A 278 8.59 -8.08 -11.53
CA ARG A 278 8.99 -9.44 -11.95
C ARG A 278 7.79 -10.38 -12.05
N CYS A 279 6.89 -10.38 -11.07
CA CYS A 279 5.69 -11.22 -11.12
C CYS A 279 4.79 -10.87 -12.32
N CYS A 280 4.60 -9.58 -12.61
CA CYS A 280 3.87 -9.16 -13.80
C CYS A 280 4.55 -9.59 -15.10
N GLN A 281 5.89 -9.52 -15.20
CA GLN A 281 6.66 -9.94 -16.38
C GLN A 281 6.62 -11.46 -16.61
N GLU A 282 6.64 -12.24 -15.54
CA GLU A 282 6.58 -13.71 -15.59
C GLU A 282 5.15 -14.26 -15.82
N ALA A 283 4.12 -13.39 -15.72
CA ALA A 283 2.73 -13.80 -15.86
C ALA A 283 2.40 -14.19 -17.30
N GLU A 284 1.70 -15.30 -17.45
CA GLU A 284 1.11 -15.73 -18.72
C GLU A 284 -0.20 -14.96 -19.00
N LEU A 285 -0.86 -14.50 -17.93
CA LEU A 285 -2.04 -13.65 -17.97
C LEU A 285 -1.96 -12.59 -16.87
N LEU A 286 -2.09 -11.32 -17.26
CA LEU A 286 -2.18 -10.19 -16.35
C LEU A 286 -3.63 -9.67 -16.28
N ILE A 287 -4.18 -9.57 -15.08
CA ILE A 287 -5.56 -9.14 -14.83
C ILE A 287 -5.58 -7.91 -13.94
N GLY A 288 -6.44 -6.94 -14.22
CA GLY A 288 -6.65 -5.78 -13.35
C GLY A 288 -7.59 -4.74 -13.97
N ALA A 289 -7.89 -3.67 -13.25
CA ALA A 289 -8.58 -2.53 -13.85
C ALA A 289 -7.64 -1.78 -14.82
N GLY A 290 -8.17 -1.07 -15.83
CA GLY A 290 -7.36 -0.42 -16.87
C GLY A 290 -6.16 0.38 -16.35
N ARG A 291 -6.37 1.31 -15.41
CA ARG A 291 -5.28 2.12 -14.82
C ARG A 291 -4.21 1.28 -14.09
N MET A 292 -4.57 0.11 -13.55
CA MET A 292 -3.62 -0.78 -12.88
C MET A 292 -2.79 -1.56 -13.91
N ILE A 293 -3.44 -2.03 -14.98
CA ILE A 293 -2.78 -2.70 -16.10
C ILE A 293 -1.79 -1.73 -16.75
N GLU A 294 -2.17 -0.49 -17.03
CA GLU A 294 -1.28 0.52 -17.62
C GLU A 294 0.02 0.74 -16.83
N ALA A 295 -0.04 0.59 -15.50
CA ALA A 295 1.11 0.76 -14.61
C ALA A 295 2.12 -0.41 -14.68
N VAL A 296 1.69 -1.63 -15.02
CA VAL A 296 2.56 -2.82 -14.93
C VAL A 296 2.68 -3.64 -16.21
N ALA A 297 1.77 -3.46 -17.18
CA ALA A 297 1.77 -4.20 -18.42
C ALA A 297 2.90 -3.75 -19.36
N GLU A 298 3.54 -4.74 -19.96
CA GLU A 298 4.50 -4.60 -21.05
C GLU A 298 3.84 -4.95 -22.40
N VAL A 299 4.43 -4.48 -23.48
CA VAL A 299 3.90 -4.69 -24.84
C VAL A 299 3.93 -6.18 -25.19
N GLY A 300 2.80 -6.70 -25.68
CA GLY A 300 2.68 -8.11 -26.10
C GLY A 300 2.31 -9.09 -24.98
N GLN A 301 2.07 -8.61 -23.75
CA GLN A 301 1.52 -9.45 -22.69
C GLN A 301 0.02 -9.70 -22.89
N THR A 302 -0.43 -10.92 -22.58
CA THR A 302 -1.86 -11.22 -22.52
C THR A 302 -2.48 -10.52 -21.31
N ILE A 303 -3.44 -9.65 -21.58
CA ILE A 303 -4.14 -8.87 -20.55
C ILE A 303 -5.65 -9.18 -20.54
N TYR A 304 -6.24 -9.12 -19.36
CA TYR A 304 -7.69 -9.13 -19.20
C TYR A 304 -8.11 -8.00 -18.24
N GLU A 305 -8.88 -7.05 -18.76
CA GLU A 305 -9.36 -5.93 -17.96
C GLU A 305 -10.59 -6.33 -17.15
N ALA A 306 -10.41 -6.49 -15.84
CA ALA A 306 -11.47 -6.83 -14.90
C ALA A 306 -11.14 -6.33 -13.50
N TYR A 307 -12.19 -5.98 -12.73
CA TYR A 307 -12.03 -5.49 -11.36
C TYR A 307 -12.83 -6.30 -10.32
N ARG A 308 -13.83 -7.08 -10.75
CA ARG A 308 -14.72 -7.82 -9.84
C ARG A 308 -14.09 -9.16 -9.49
N PRO A 309 -13.93 -9.50 -8.20
CA PRO A 309 -13.30 -10.77 -7.78
C PRO A 309 -13.95 -12.01 -8.39
N ASP A 310 -15.28 -12.11 -8.41
CA ASP A 310 -15.98 -13.29 -8.94
C ASP A 310 -15.76 -13.48 -10.46
N GLU A 311 -15.74 -12.37 -11.20
CA GLU A 311 -15.46 -12.36 -12.64
C GLU A 311 -14.02 -12.78 -12.93
N ILE A 312 -13.06 -12.25 -12.17
CA ILE A 312 -11.63 -12.60 -12.30
C ILE A 312 -11.42 -14.10 -12.08
N ILE A 313 -11.99 -14.67 -11.01
CA ILE A 313 -11.84 -16.10 -10.72
C ILE A 313 -12.53 -16.97 -11.78
N SER A 314 -13.70 -16.53 -12.28
CA SER A 314 -14.41 -17.26 -13.33
C SER A 314 -13.59 -17.28 -14.63
N TYR A 315 -13.02 -16.13 -15.01
CA TYR A 315 -12.14 -16.02 -16.19
C TYR A 315 -10.90 -16.90 -16.08
N ILE A 316 -10.24 -16.97 -14.90
CA ILE A 316 -9.09 -17.86 -14.69
C ILE A 316 -9.47 -19.32 -14.94
N LYS A 317 -10.64 -19.75 -14.44
CA LYS A 317 -11.11 -21.13 -14.59
C LYS A 317 -11.55 -21.47 -16.02
N GLU A 318 -12.09 -20.50 -16.74
CA GLU A 318 -12.48 -20.63 -18.15
C GLU A 318 -11.29 -20.62 -19.12
N ASN A 319 -10.12 -20.16 -18.66
CA ASN A 319 -8.89 -20.09 -19.45
C ASN A 319 -7.75 -20.91 -18.79
N PRO A 320 -7.88 -22.24 -18.72
CA PRO A 320 -6.93 -23.13 -18.06
C PRO A 320 -5.56 -23.22 -18.75
N GLU A 321 -5.41 -22.64 -19.93
CA GLU A 321 -4.13 -22.49 -20.65
C GLU A 321 -3.14 -21.54 -19.94
N TYR A 322 -3.63 -20.64 -19.08
CA TYR A 322 -2.82 -19.72 -18.28
C TYR A 322 -2.67 -20.26 -16.86
N GLU A 323 -1.51 -20.84 -16.53
CA GLU A 323 -1.21 -21.37 -15.20
C GLU A 323 -0.69 -20.27 -14.27
N ASN A 324 0.15 -19.37 -14.78
CA ASN A 324 0.75 -18.29 -14.00
C ASN A 324 0.01 -16.97 -14.23
N VAL A 325 -0.94 -16.66 -13.34
CA VAL A 325 -1.79 -15.47 -13.43
C VAL A 325 -1.34 -14.43 -12.42
N THR A 326 -1.19 -13.18 -12.85
CA THR A 326 -0.97 -12.05 -11.95
C THR A 326 -2.16 -11.12 -11.95
N ILE A 327 -2.65 -10.75 -10.77
CA ILE A 327 -3.75 -9.80 -10.58
C ILE A 327 -3.18 -8.50 -10.00
N ALA A 328 -3.20 -7.43 -10.79
CA ALA A 328 -2.75 -6.10 -10.42
C ALA A 328 -3.83 -5.34 -9.64
N LEU A 329 -3.47 -4.88 -8.44
CA LEU A 329 -4.33 -4.19 -7.49
C LEU A 329 -3.74 -2.84 -7.13
N SER A 330 -4.59 -1.84 -6.90
CA SER A 330 -4.15 -0.49 -6.51
C SER A 330 -3.58 -0.47 -5.08
N GLY A 331 -2.56 0.35 -4.86
CA GLY A 331 -1.97 0.55 -3.54
C GLY A 331 -1.25 -0.68 -3.01
N ASP A 332 -1.49 -0.97 -1.74
CA ASP A 332 -1.00 -2.15 -1.05
C ASP A 332 -2.07 -3.25 -1.01
N THR A 333 -1.67 -4.52 -1.11
CA THR A 333 -2.60 -5.66 -1.07
C THR A 333 -3.23 -5.89 0.32
N GLY A 334 -2.57 -5.46 1.40
CA GLY A 334 -3.06 -5.63 2.77
C GLY A 334 -4.00 -4.52 3.24
N PHE A 335 -4.03 -3.36 2.56
CA PHE A 335 -4.72 -2.16 3.03
C PHE A 335 -5.87 -1.74 2.11
N TYR A 336 -7.12 -2.00 2.55
CA TYR A 336 -8.36 -1.66 1.83
C TYR A 336 -8.40 -2.11 0.35
N SER A 337 -7.71 -3.20 0.01
CA SER A 337 -7.58 -3.72 -1.35
C SER A 337 -8.62 -4.79 -1.70
N GLY A 338 -8.85 -4.97 -3.00
CA GLY A 338 -9.62 -6.10 -3.56
C GLY A 338 -9.00 -7.47 -3.27
N ALA A 339 -7.72 -7.51 -2.86
CA ALA A 339 -7.02 -8.75 -2.49
C ALA A 339 -7.79 -9.57 -1.44
N LYS A 340 -8.39 -8.91 -0.43
CA LYS A 340 -9.13 -9.60 0.64
C LYS A 340 -10.18 -10.54 0.07
N LYS A 341 -10.97 -10.06 -0.91
CA LYS A 341 -12.07 -10.85 -1.46
C LYS A 341 -11.58 -11.99 -2.36
N ILE A 342 -10.50 -11.75 -3.10
CA ILE A 342 -9.88 -12.78 -3.94
C ILE A 342 -9.29 -13.90 -3.06
N LEU A 343 -8.60 -13.56 -1.98
CA LEU A 343 -8.09 -14.53 -1.00
C LEU A 343 -9.23 -15.34 -0.36
N GLU A 344 -10.34 -14.70 0.00
CA GLU A 344 -11.52 -15.41 0.51
C GLU A 344 -12.11 -16.41 -0.48
N LEU A 345 -12.12 -16.08 -1.78
CA LEU A 345 -12.66 -16.93 -2.85
C LEU A 345 -11.73 -18.08 -3.25
N THR A 346 -10.44 -17.98 -2.96
CA THR A 346 -9.41 -18.93 -3.43
C THR A 346 -8.84 -19.81 -2.32
N LYS A 347 -8.97 -19.43 -1.05
CA LYS A 347 -8.36 -20.14 0.11
C LYS A 347 -8.69 -21.63 0.23
N ASP A 348 -9.88 -22.04 -0.22
CA ASP A 348 -10.39 -23.42 -0.09
C ASP A 348 -10.31 -24.20 -1.43
N ASP A 349 -9.77 -23.58 -2.48
CA ASP A 349 -9.64 -24.21 -3.80
C ASP A 349 -8.25 -24.85 -3.94
N PRO A 350 -8.12 -26.19 -3.90
CA PRO A 350 -6.83 -26.86 -3.95
C PRO A 350 -6.14 -26.74 -5.32
N GLN A 351 -6.85 -26.26 -6.35
CA GLN A 351 -6.29 -26.02 -7.66
C GLN A 351 -5.61 -24.64 -7.76
N ILE A 352 -5.80 -23.75 -6.78
CA ILE A 352 -5.27 -22.39 -6.83
C ILE A 352 -4.24 -22.19 -5.71
N GLU A 353 -2.97 -22.05 -6.08
CA GLU A 353 -1.92 -21.55 -5.21
C GLU A 353 -1.92 -20.02 -5.25
N THR A 354 -2.16 -19.36 -4.11
CA THR A 354 -2.15 -17.90 -4.04
C THR A 354 -0.85 -17.35 -3.43
N LYS A 355 -0.29 -16.34 -4.09
CA LYS A 355 0.83 -15.53 -3.59
C LYS A 355 0.40 -14.07 -3.47
N VAL A 356 0.82 -13.38 -2.43
CA VAL A 356 0.56 -11.95 -2.25
C VAL A 356 1.88 -11.18 -2.26
N VAL A 357 1.94 -10.12 -3.06
CA VAL A 357 3.08 -9.21 -3.17
C VAL A 357 2.61 -7.80 -2.80
N PRO A 358 3.16 -7.21 -1.72
CA PRO A 358 2.74 -5.90 -1.24
C PRO A 358 3.15 -4.79 -2.20
N GLY A 359 2.48 -3.65 -2.05
CA GLY A 359 2.76 -2.42 -2.80
C GLY A 359 2.95 -1.23 -1.86
N VAL A 360 3.42 -0.10 -2.40
CA VAL A 360 3.52 1.15 -1.63
C VAL A 360 2.12 1.77 -1.46
N SER A 361 1.54 1.65 -0.27
CA SER A 361 0.24 2.28 0.03
C SER A 361 0.25 3.79 -0.23
N SER A 362 -0.88 4.34 -0.70
CA SER A 362 -1.05 5.78 -0.89
C SER A 362 -0.85 6.57 0.40
N ILE A 363 -1.09 5.95 1.56
CA ILE A 363 -0.83 6.52 2.89
C ILE A 363 0.66 6.76 3.12
N ILE A 364 1.47 5.72 2.89
CA ILE A 364 2.93 5.76 3.10
C ILE A 364 3.54 6.76 2.12
N TYR A 365 3.11 6.71 0.86
CA TYR A 365 3.54 7.66 -0.15
C TYR A 365 3.18 9.11 0.25
N PHE A 366 1.93 9.36 0.68
CA PHE A 366 1.51 10.70 1.06
C PHE A 366 2.24 11.20 2.31
N ALA A 367 2.40 10.36 3.34
CA ALA A 367 3.19 10.70 4.53
C ALA A 367 4.62 11.14 4.16
N SER A 368 5.25 10.43 3.21
CA SER A 368 6.59 10.81 2.72
C SER A 368 6.63 12.17 2.03
N LYS A 369 5.57 12.55 1.31
CA LYS A 369 5.43 13.87 0.67
C LYS A 369 5.22 14.99 1.68
N LEU A 370 4.53 14.67 2.77
CA LEU A 370 4.27 15.61 3.85
C LEU A 370 5.45 15.73 4.83
N GLY A 371 6.42 14.81 4.79
CA GLY A 371 7.53 14.76 5.74
C GLY A 371 7.09 14.36 7.15
N VAL A 372 5.97 13.63 7.28
CA VAL A 372 5.41 13.22 8.57
C VAL A 372 5.62 11.73 8.82
N THR A 373 5.77 11.37 10.09
CA THR A 373 5.78 9.99 10.55
C THR A 373 4.33 9.52 10.78
N TRP A 374 4.07 8.22 10.64
CA TRP A 374 2.71 7.66 10.56
C TRP A 374 2.42 6.53 11.56
N GLU A 375 3.38 6.17 12.40
CA GLU A 375 3.29 5.11 13.43
C GLU A 375 2.18 5.33 14.47
N ASP A 376 1.79 6.59 14.68
CA ASP A 376 0.75 7.04 15.61
C ASP A 376 -0.53 7.50 14.89
N ALA A 377 -0.60 7.36 13.55
CA ALA A 377 -1.74 7.82 12.78
C ALA A 377 -2.88 6.79 12.75
N ALA A 378 -4.10 7.27 12.98
CA ALA A 378 -5.30 6.47 12.76
C ALA A 378 -5.59 6.38 11.26
N LEU A 379 -5.86 5.16 10.78
CA LEU A 379 -6.12 4.89 9.37
C LEU A 379 -7.58 4.51 9.16
N VAL A 380 -8.27 5.24 8.28
CA VAL A 380 -9.68 5.00 7.96
C VAL A 380 -9.96 5.02 6.46
N SER A 381 -10.98 4.29 6.03
CA SER A 381 -11.48 4.34 4.66
C SER A 381 -12.96 4.65 4.66
N LEU A 382 -13.31 5.81 4.12
CA LEU A 382 -14.69 6.18 3.82
C LEU A 382 -15.12 5.70 2.43
N HIS A 383 -14.15 5.31 1.59
CA HIS A 383 -14.42 4.74 0.29
C HIS A 383 -15.28 3.47 0.37
N GLY A 384 -16.57 3.60 0.04
CA GLY A 384 -17.56 2.52 0.06
C GLY A 384 -18.00 2.07 1.45
N ARG A 385 -17.70 2.83 2.52
CA ARG A 385 -17.98 2.45 3.91
C ARG A 385 -18.52 3.61 4.73
N LYS A 386 -19.30 3.30 5.77
CA LYS A 386 -19.73 4.29 6.77
C LYS A 386 -18.82 4.16 7.99
N GLU A 387 -18.00 5.18 8.23
CA GLU A 387 -17.16 5.28 9.42
C GLU A 387 -17.48 6.58 10.18
N ASN A 388 -17.30 6.57 11.50
CA ASN A 388 -17.49 7.77 12.34
C ASN A 388 -16.22 8.64 12.37
N LEU A 389 -15.87 9.25 11.23
CA LEU A 389 -14.64 10.02 11.08
C LEU A 389 -14.47 11.11 12.15
N MET A 390 -15.54 11.79 12.57
CA MET A 390 -15.45 12.87 13.58
C MET A 390 -14.94 12.35 14.94
N ALA A 391 -15.39 11.15 15.35
CA ALA A 391 -14.87 10.52 16.57
C ALA A 391 -13.39 10.17 16.42
N VAL A 392 -12.98 9.63 15.26
CA VAL A 392 -11.59 9.28 14.99
C VAL A 392 -10.69 10.52 15.03
N ILE A 393 -11.11 11.64 14.43
CA ILE A 393 -10.37 12.93 14.49
C ILE A 393 -10.31 13.47 15.92
N LYS A 394 -11.37 13.29 16.72
CA LYS A 394 -11.38 13.72 18.11
C LYS A 394 -10.42 12.90 18.98
N GLU A 395 -10.26 11.61 18.69
CA GLU A 395 -9.50 10.67 19.51
C GLU A 395 -8.02 10.54 19.13
N ASN A 396 -7.61 11.09 17.98
CA ASN A 396 -6.29 10.90 17.41
C ASN A 396 -5.72 12.20 16.86
N LYS A 397 -4.42 12.43 17.08
CA LYS A 397 -3.74 13.63 16.56
C LYS A 397 -3.57 13.59 15.05
N LYS A 398 -3.19 12.43 14.51
CA LYS A 398 -2.98 12.21 13.08
C LYS A 398 -4.01 11.23 12.56
N VAL A 399 -4.70 11.59 11.48
CA VAL A 399 -5.66 10.70 10.80
C VAL A 399 -5.39 10.73 9.31
N PHE A 400 -5.22 9.55 8.71
CA PHE A 400 -5.31 9.41 7.26
C PHE A 400 -6.66 8.80 6.87
N ALA A 401 -7.37 9.46 5.95
CA ALA A 401 -8.66 9.00 5.44
C ALA A 401 -8.63 8.81 3.92
N LEU A 402 -9.01 7.61 3.44
CA LEU A 402 -9.26 7.34 2.03
C LEU A 402 -10.69 7.77 1.67
N VAL A 403 -10.81 8.67 0.68
CA VAL A 403 -12.08 9.27 0.25
C VAL A 403 -12.29 9.12 -1.26
N SER A 404 -13.56 9.09 -1.65
CA SER A 404 -14.01 8.64 -2.96
C SER A 404 -14.04 9.75 -4.01
N ASN A 405 -14.38 10.98 -3.61
CA ASN A 405 -14.63 12.09 -4.54
C ASN A 405 -14.67 13.45 -3.81
N ALA A 406 -14.71 14.52 -4.62
CA ALA A 406 -14.82 15.93 -4.20
C ALA A 406 -15.96 16.21 -3.21
N GLU A 407 -17.11 15.61 -3.46
CA GLU A 407 -18.33 15.90 -2.72
C GLU A 407 -18.26 15.33 -1.31
N GLU A 408 -17.74 14.11 -1.17
CA GLU A 408 -17.45 13.50 0.13
C GLU A 408 -16.46 14.35 0.94
N ILE A 409 -15.41 14.89 0.31
CA ILE A 409 -14.45 15.80 0.95
C ILE A 409 -15.15 17.06 1.46
N ARG A 410 -15.94 17.74 0.63
CA ARG A 410 -16.67 18.95 1.04
C ARG A 410 -17.63 18.67 2.20
N GLN A 411 -18.32 17.52 2.19
CA GLN A 411 -19.20 17.11 3.27
C GLN A 411 -18.44 16.88 4.58
N ILE A 412 -17.27 16.25 4.53
CA ILE A 412 -16.39 16.08 5.69
C ILE A 412 -15.96 17.44 6.24
N LEU A 413 -15.45 18.33 5.39
CA LEU A 413 -14.96 19.66 5.79
C LEU A 413 -16.08 20.53 6.37
N THR A 414 -17.27 20.48 5.77
CA THR A 414 -18.48 21.17 6.27
C THR A 414 -18.84 20.65 7.65
N LYS A 415 -18.90 19.32 7.81
CA LYS A 415 -19.21 18.69 9.09
C LYS A 415 -18.17 19.01 10.17
N MET A 416 -16.88 19.00 9.83
CA MET A 416 -15.81 19.42 10.75
C MET A 416 -16.04 20.85 11.23
N THR A 417 -16.37 21.77 10.32
CA THR A 417 -16.63 23.17 10.65
C THR A 417 -17.86 23.32 11.55
N GLU A 418 -18.97 22.64 11.23
CA GLU A 418 -20.19 22.63 12.05
C GLU A 418 -19.97 22.06 13.46
N TYR A 419 -19.00 21.16 13.61
CA TYR A 419 -18.69 20.46 14.88
C TYR A 419 -17.57 21.18 15.67
N GLY A 420 -17.23 22.42 15.30
CA GLY A 420 -16.22 23.23 15.97
C GLY A 420 -14.77 22.86 15.65
N MET A 421 -14.54 22.01 14.64
CA MET A 421 -13.21 21.58 14.16
C MET A 421 -12.77 22.35 12.91
N GLY A 422 -13.28 23.57 12.71
CA GLY A 422 -12.99 24.38 11.52
C GLY A 422 -11.51 24.75 11.36
N GLU A 423 -10.78 24.88 12.47
CA GLU A 423 -9.36 25.25 12.49
C GLU A 423 -8.41 24.04 12.46
N VAL A 424 -8.94 22.81 12.43
CA VAL A 424 -8.12 21.59 12.29
C VAL A 424 -7.44 21.58 10.93
N THR A 425 -6.15 21.28 10.91
CA THR A 425 -5.36 21.25 9.68
C THR A 425 -5.72 20.04 8.84
N VAL A 426 -5.97 20.25 7.54
CA VAL A 426 -6.28 19.22 6.57
C VAL A 426 -5.38 19.37 5.35
N ARG A 427 -4.81 18.25 4.91
CA ARG A 427 -4.02 18.14 3.68
C ARG A 427 -4.68 17.14 2.76
N ILE A 428 -4.95 17.54 1.53
CA ILE A 428 -5.67 16.76 0.52
C ILE A 428 -4.67 16.38 -0.57
N GLY A 429 -4.35 15.10 -0.70
CA GLY A 429 -3.50 14.57 -1.76
C GLY A 429 -4.32 13.88 -2.84
N THR A 430 -4.25 14.35 -4.08
CA THR A 430 -4.90 13.76 -5.27
C THR A 430 -3.86 13.32 -6.29
N GLU A 431 -4.22 12.31 -7.08
CA GLU A 431 -3.36 11.78 -8.16
C GLU A 431 -1.92 11.49 -7.68
N LEU A 432 -1.80 11.01 -6.44
CA LEU A 432 -0.52 10.74 -5.79
C LEU A 432 0.34 9.81 -6.64
N SER A 433 1.59 10.20 -6.86
CA SER A 433 2.58 9.59 -7.75
C SER A 433 2.37 9.78 -9.26
N TYR A 434 1.19 10.21 -9.71
CA TYR A 434 0.95 10.48 -11.13
C TYR A 434 1.51 11.85 -11.54
N LYS A 435 1.50 12.12 -12.86
CA LYS A 435 2.04 13.38 -13.43
C LYS A 435 1.32 14.64 -12.95
N ASN A 436 0.04 14.51 -12.60
CA ASN A 436 -0.82 15.60 -12.14
C ASN A 436 -1.01 15.55 -10.61
N GLU A 437 -0.03 15.02 -9.87
CA GLU A 437 -0.04 15.01 -8.40
C GLU A 437 -0.29 16.41 -7.86
N GLU A 438 -1.26 16.52 -6.96
CA GLU A 438 -1.60 17.78 -6.30
C GLU A 438 -1.78 17.54 -4.80
N ILE A 439 -1.20 18.44 -4.00
CA ILE A 439 -1.33 18.45 -2.54
C ILE A 439 -1.79 19.84 -2.12
N GLN A 440 -3.01 19.92 -1.57
CA GLN A 440 -3.55 21.15 -1.03
C GLN A 440 -3.53 21.12 0.50
N THR A 441 -3.09 22.21 1.13
CA THR A 441 -3.03 22.34 2.59
C THR A 441 -3.86 23.54 3.05
N GLY A 442 -4.55 23.39 4.17
CA GLY A 442 -5.32 24.46 4.81
C GLY A 442 -6.01 23.96 6.07
N THR A 443 -6.89 24.77 6.64
CA THR A 443 -7.81 24.33 7.70
C THR A 443 -9.07 23.72 7.09
N ALA A 444 -9.83 22.97 7.89
CA ALA A 444 -11.11 22.43 7.47
C ALA A 444 -12.04 23.52 6.91
N ARG A 445 -12.02 24.71 7.53
CA ARG A 445 -12.79 25.89 7.10
C ARG A 445 -12.26 26.48 5.79
N SER A 446 -10.95 26.66 5.64
CA SER A 446 -10.39 27.28 4.42
C SER A 446 -10.61 26.42 3.16
N LEU A 447 -10.78 25.10 3.33
CA LEU A 447 -10.92 24.15 2.24
C LEU A 447 -12.38 23.80 1.88
N LEU A 448 -13.38 24.43 2.50
CA LEU A 448 -14.82 24.13 2.26
C LEU A 448 -15.24 24.13 0.79
N HIS A 449 -14.58 24.94 -0.03
CA HIS A 449 -14.87 25.09 -1.45
C HIS A 449 -13.94 24.26 -2.36
N TYR A 450 -13.39 23.16 -1.84
CA TYR A 450 -12.55 22.24 -2.61
C TYR A 450 -13.22 21.77 -3.92
N LYS A 451 -12.46 21.87 -5.03
CA LYS A 451 -12.97 21.64 -6.40
C LYS A 451 -12.39 20.40 -7.12
N GLY A 452 -11.47 19.65 -6.51
CA GLY A 452 -10.83 18.52 -7.20
C GLY A 452 -11.77 17.34 -7.39
N GLU A 453 -11.73 16.66 -8.55
CA GLU A 453 -12.72 15.63 -8.94
C GLU A 453 -12.26 14.19 -8.70
N ASN A 454 -11.00 13.98 -8.31
CA ASN A 454 -10.35 12.66 -8.26
C ASN A 454 -10.42 12.00 -6.87
N LEU A 455 -10.07 10.71 -6.81
CA LEU A 455 -9.80 10.00 -5.56
C LEU A 455 -8.71 10.75 -4.78
N ALA A 456 -8.89 10.86 -3.46
CA ALA A 456 -7.97 11.59 -2.62
C ALA A 456 -7.64 10.84 -1.32
N VAL A 457 -6.51 11.20 -0.75
CA VAL A 457 -6.13 10.86 0.61
C VAL A 457 -6.15 12.15 1.43
N LEU A 458 -6.89 12.14 2.54
CA LEU A 458 -6.85 13.22 3.51
C LEU A 458 -5.83 12.87 4.59
N TYR A 459 -4.98 13.82 4.96
CA TYR A 459 -4.24 13.84 6.21
C TYR A 459 -4.81 14.94 7.09
N ILE A 460 -5.33 14.57 8.25
CA ILE A 460 -6.00 15.46 9.20
C ILE A 460 -5.16 15.48 10.46
N GLU A 461 -4.79 16.68 10.89
CA GLU A 461 -3.91 16.93 12.02
C GLU A 461 -4.63 17.79 13.05
N ASN A 462 -5.04 17.15 14.14
CA ASN A 462 -5.76 17.75 15.26
C ASN A 462 -4.89 17.68 16.51
N GLU A 463 -4.21 18.77 16.87
CA GLU A 463 -3.32 18.81 18.04
C GLU A 463 -4.03 18.42 19.36
N SER A 464 -5.32 18.72 19.47
CA SER A 464 -6.17 18.35 20.62
C SER A 464 -6.68 16.89 20.58
N GLY A 465 -6.33 16.15 19.53
CA GLY A 465 -6.76 14.78 19.31
C GLY A 465 -6.30 13.84 20.42
N GLY A 466 -7.24 13.13 21.04
CA GLY A 466 -6.96 12.19 22.12
C GLY A 466 -6.83 12.81 23.51
N GLU A 467 -7.02 14.13 23.66
CA GLU A 467 -7.02 14.79 24.96
C GLU A 467 -8.29 14.53 25.79
N SER A 468 -9.38 14.09 25.15
CA SER A 468 -10.61 13.70 25.84
C SER A 468 -10.51 12.27 26.40
N PRO A 469 -10.62 12.04 27.72
CA PRO A 469 -10.55 10.70 28.29
C PRO A 469 -11.79 9.87 27.94
N VAL A 470 -11.57 8.60 27.59
CA VAL A 470 -12.61 7.56 27.61
C VAL A 470 -12.52 6.88 28.98
N ILE A 471 -13.55 7.05 29.82
CA ILE A 471 -13.53 6.59 31.21
C ILE A 471 -14.19 5.21 31.30
N PRO A 472 -13.46 4.15 31.69
CA PRO A 472 -14.07 2.86 32.01
C PRO A 472 -14.89 3.00 33.30
N ALA A 473 -16.07 2.39 33.35
CA ALA A 473 -16.88 2.29 34.55
C ALA A 473 -16.93 0.82 34.99
N ILE A 474 -16.05 0.43 35.92
CA ILE A 474 -15.94 -0.97 36.35
C ILE A 474 -16.90 -1.23 37.52
N PRO A 475 -17.72 -2.29 37.49
CA PRO A 475 -18.55 -2.68 38.63
C PRO A 475 -17.74 -3.14 39.85
N ASP A 476 -18.22 -2.83 41.06
CA ASP A 476 -17.53 -3.13 42.32
C ASP A 476 -17.28 -4.63 42.58
N ASP A 477 -18.04 -5.54 41.96
CA ASP A 477 -17.91 -7.00 42.11
C ASP A 477 -16.78 -7.60 41.25
N THR A 478 -16.20 -6.80 40.36
CA THR A 478 -15.07 -7.22 39.53
C THR A 478 -13.76 -7.21 40.31
N PHE A 479 -13.66 -6.41 41.38
CA PHE A 479 -12.49 -6.32 42.25
C PHE A 479 -12.45 -7.44 43.29
N VAL A 480 -11.27 -8.01 43.49
CA VAL A 480 -10.97 -8.85 44.66
C VAL A 480 -10.99 -7.97 45.91
N ARG A 481 -11.66 -8.46 46.95
CA ARG A 481 -11.91 -7.73 48.19
C ARG A 481 -11.28 -8.46 49.38
N GLY A 482 -10.77 -7.67 50.31
CA GLY A 482 -10.41 -8.09 51.68
C GLY A 482 -11.05 -7.15 52.70
N ASP A 483 -10.41 -6.97 53.85
CA ASP A 483 -10.86 -6.03 54.90
C ASP A 483 -10.39 -4.58 54.63
N VAL A 484 -9.73 -4.36 53.49
CA VAL A 484 -9.22 -3.06 53.05
C VAL A 484 -10.35 -2.21 52.44
N PRO A 485 -10.50 -0.93 52.83
CA PRO A 485 -11.48 -0.02 52.25
C PRO A 485 -11.32 0.15 50.73
N MET A 486 -12.45 0.29 50.03
CA MET A 486 -12.50 0.49 48.57
C MET A 486 -13.46 1.64 48.23
N THR A 487 -13.02 2.55 47.36
CA THR A 487 -13.89 3.56 46.74
C THR A 487 -14.92 2.86 45.85
N LYS A 488 -16.21 3.05 46.15
CA LYS A 488 -17.35 2.41 45.46
C LYS A 488 -17.57 2.97 44.06
N GLU A 489 -18.13 2.17 43.16
CA GLU A 489 -18.26 2.46 41.73
C GLU A 489 -18.86 3.83 41.39
N GLU A 490 -19.90 4.30 42.11
CA GLU A 490 -20.53 5.60 41.83
C GLU A 490 -19.59 6.77 42.15
N VAL A 491 -18.88 6.69 43.26
CA VAL A 491 -17.95 7.73 43.72
C VAL A 491 -16.63 7.63 42.94
N ARG A 492 -16.20 6.40 42.63
CA ARG A 492 -15.01 6.11 41.82
C ARG A 492 -15.16 6.68 40.41
N SER A 493 -16.31 6.49 39.77
CA SER A 493 -16.60 7.04 38.44
C SER A 493 -16.47 8.56 38.40
N ILE A 494 -16.98 9.26 39.43
CA ILE A 494 -16.84 10.72 39.55
C ILE A 494 -15.37 11.10 39.77
N SER A 495 -14.66 10.36 40.62
CA SER A 495 -13.25 10.63 40.94
C SER A 495 -12.36 10.51 39.69
N ILE A 496 -12.50 9.42 38.92
CA ILE A 496 -11.77 9.21 37.66
C ILE A 496 -12.11 10.30 36.64
N ALA A 497 -13.39 10.69 36.52
CA ALA A 497 -13.78 11.78 35.63
C ALA A 497 -13.13 13.12 35.99
N LYS A 498 -13.03 13.43 37.29
CA LYS A 498 -12.45 14.69 37.76
C LYS A 498 -10.92 14.72 37.69
N LEU A 499 -10.26 13.57 37.60
CA LEU A 499 -8.80 13.48 37.39
C LEU A 499 -8.39 13.92 35.98
N LYS A 500 -9.30 13.90 34.98
CA LYS A 500 -9.02 14.29 33.58
C LYS A 500 -7.76 13.59 33.01
N ILE A 501 -7.63 12.29 33.28
CA ILE A 501 -6.43 11.49 32.95
C ILE A 501 -6.21 11.43 31.43
N LYS A 502 -5.04 11.87 30.96
CA LYS A 502 -4.60 11.69 29.55
C LYS A 502 -4.02 10.29 29.34
N LYS A 503 -3.98 9.82 28.08
CA LYS A 503 -3.48 8.46 27.76
C LYS A 503 -2.04 8.23 28.22
N ASP A 504 -1.21 9.26 28.17
CA ASP A 504 0.22 9.27 28.52
C ASP A 504 0.51 9.73 29.97
N ALA A 505 -0.53 9.98 30.77
CA ALA A 505 -0.40 10.59 32.08
C ALA A 505 0.37 9.74 33.11
N VAL A 506 1.14 10.41 33.95
CA VAL A 506 1.65 9.89 35.23
C VAL A 506 0.63 10.17 36.32
N VAL A 507 0.07 9.10 36.89
CA VAL A 507 -0.98 9.20 37.92
C VAL A 507 -0.48 8.68 39.25
N TYR A 508 -0.70 9.42 40.34
CA TYR A 508 -0.51 8.89 41.70
C TYR A 508 -1.85 8.55 42.34
N ASP A 509 -1.91 7.43 43.04
CA ASP A 509 -3.02 7.05 43.92
C ASP A 509 -2.51 6.91 45.36
N VAL A 510 -2.71 7.96 46.16
CA VAL A 510 -2.22 8.04 47.54
C VAL A 510 -3.24 7.45 48.50
N GLY A 511 -2.84 6.38 49.20
CA GLY A 511 -3.74 5.61 50.05
C GLY A 511 -4.66 4.73 49.21
N ALA A 512 -4.06 3.98 48.27
CA ALA A 512 -4.75 3.25 47.21
C ALA A 512 -5.75 2.18 47.70
N GLY A 513 -5.62 1.67 48.93
CA GLY A 513 -6.54 0.68 49.47
C GLY A 513 -6.54 -0.60 48.63
N THR A 514 -7.70 -1.01 48.11
CA THR A 514 -7.78 -2.20 47.22
C THR A 514 -7.26 -1.95 45.80
N GLY A 515 -6.87 -0.71 45.47
CA GLY A 515 -6.39 -0.31 44.14
C GLY A 515 -7.49 -0.05 43.11
N SER A 516 -8.73 0.19 43.53
CA SER A 516 -9.84 0.33 42.57
C SER A 516 -9.70 1.58 41.69
N ILE A 517 -9.27 2.71 42.27
CA ILE A 517 -8.93 3.93 41.52
C ILE A 517 -7.69 3.66 40.67
N SER A 518 -6.64 3.06 41.25
CA SER A 518 -5.38 2.79 40.54
C SER A 518 -5.59 1.97 39.27
N VAL A 519 -6.43 0.94 39.33
CA VAL A 519 -6.74 0.08 38.17
C VAL A 519 -7.53 0.83 37.11
N GLU A 520 -8.59 1.57 37.47
CA GLU A 520 -9.35 2.34 36.48
C GLU A 520 -8.50 3.46 35.86
N ALA A 521 -7.66 4.12 36.65
CA ALA A 521 -6.70 5.09 36.15
C ALA A 521 -5.71 4.46 35.16
N ALA A 522 -5.23 3.25 35.44
CA ALA A 522 -4.30 2.52 34.59
C ALA A 522 -4.93 2.10 33.25
N MET A 523 -6.22 1.77 33.26
CA MET A 523 -6.99 1.51 32.04
C MET A 523 -7.20 2.75 31.16
N VAL A 524 -7.18 3.97 31.74
CA VAL A 524 -7.27 5.23 30.99
C VAL A 524 -5.90 5.65 30.47
N ALA A 525 -4.87 5.59 31.33
CA ALA A 525 -3.49 5.97 31.02
C ALA A 525 -2.73 4.87 30.24
N THR A 526 -3.27 4.46 29.09
CA THR A 526 -2.77 3.31 28.29
C THR A 526 -1.34 3.45 27.75
N GLN A 527 -0.79 4.67 27.73
CA GLN A 527 0.59 5.00 27.35
C GLN A 527 1.39 5.58 28.54
N GLY A 528 0.72 5.81 29.67
CA GLY A 528 1.27 6.40 30.89
C GLY A 528 1.53 5.38 31.98
N ASN A 529 1.72 5.86 33.21
CA ASN A 529 2.03 5.01 34.37
C ASN A 529 1.22 5.44 35.59
N VAL A 530 0.74 4.46 36.35
CA VAL A 530 0.02 4.68 37.61
C VAL A 530 0.84 4.15 38.78
N TYR A 531 1.03 4.99 39.80
CA TYR A 531 1.76 4.66 41.00
C TYR A 531 0.80 4.62 42.18
N ALA A 532 0.52 3.42 42.70
CA ALA A 532 -0.33 3.20 43.86
C ALA A 532 0.52 3.17 45.13
N ILE A 533 0.38 4.20 45.96
CA ILE A 533 1.14 4.36 47.21
C ILE A 533 0.33 3.79 48.36
N GLU A 534 0.85 2.71 48.95
CA GLU A 534 0.18 2.00 50.04
C GLU A 534 1.18 1.38 51.02
N GLN A 535 0.86 1.47 52.31
CA GLN A 535 1.72 1.00 53.40
C GLN A 535 1.32 -0.38 53.92
N LYS A 536 0.05 -0.78 53.75
CA LYS A 536 -0.46 -2.06 54.26
C LYS A 536 -0.12 -3.19 53.28
N VAL A 537 0.59 -4.20 53.76
CA VAL A 537 0.99 -5.37 52.96
C VAL A 537 -0.20 -6.07 52.30
N GLU A 538 -1.30 -6.31 53.05
CA GLU A 538 -2.52 -6.91 52.49
C GLU A 538 -3.10 -6.09 51.33
N ALA A 539 -3.09 -4.76 51.45
CA ALA A 539 -3.60 -3.85 50.43
C ALA A 539 -2.69 -3.86 49.18
N GLN A 540 -1.37 -3.88 49.37
CA GLN A 540 -0.39 -4.02 48.28
C GLN A 540 -0.60 -5.32 47.50
N GLU A 541 -0.85 -6.44 48.17
CA GLU A 541 -1.16 -7.73 47.54
C GLU A 541 -2.46 -7.66 46.73
N LEU A 542 -3.52 -7.07 47.30
CA LEU A 542 -4.80 -6.87 46.61
C LEU A 542 -4.65 -5.99 45.36
N ILE A 543 -3.87 -4.91 45.42
CA ILE A 543 -3.61 -4.04 44.26
C ILE A 543 -2.95 -4.87 43.15
N ARG A 544 -1.93 -5.67 43.47
CA ARG A 544 -1.25 -6.54 42.49
C ARG A 544 -2.16 -7.60 41.89
N GLU A 545 -3.05 -8.19 42.70
CA GLU A 545 -4.00 -9.18 42.23
C GLU A 545 -5.04 -8.55 41.30
N ASN A 546 -5.61 -7.41 41.67
CA ASN A 546 -6.54 -6.66 40.84
C ASN A 546 -5.89 -6.18 39.55
N ALA A 547 -4.64 -5.72 39.59
CA ALA A 547 -3.87 -5.35 38.40
C ALA A 547 -3.78 -6.51 37.39
N ARG A 548 -3.38 -7.70 37.87
CA ARG A 548 -3.30 -8.92 37.03
C ARG A 548 -4.65 -9.33 36.47
N ARG A 549 -5.70 -9.32 37.30
CA ARG A 549 -7.07 -9.70 36.91
C ARG A 549 -7.64 -8.78 35.84
N MET A 550 -7.23 -7.51 35.85
CA MET A 550 -7.72 -6.46 34.96
C MET A 550 -6.78 -6.18 33.80
N HIS A 551 -5.71 -6.97 33.66
CA HIS A 551 -4.74 -6.90 32.57
C HIS A 551 -4.06 -5.52 32.45
N VAL A 552 -3.76 -4.89 33.58
CA VAL A 552 -3.01 -3.61 33.64
C VAL A 552 -1.61 -3.87 34.20
N ASP A 553 -0.59 -3.62 33.38
CA ASP A 553 0.83 -3.79 33.71
C ASP A 553 1.56 -2.45 33.90
N ASN A 554 0.93 -1.34 33.53
CA ASN A 554 1.36 0.04 33.80
C ASN A 554 1.01 0.54 35.22
N LEU A 555 0.52 -0.35 36.09
CA LEU A 555 0.21 -0.06 37.50
C LEU A 555 1.32 -0.58 38.42
N HIS A 556 2.04 0.35 39.04
CA HIS A 556 3.17 0.11 39.94
C HIS A 556 2.76 0.29 41.40
N VAL A 557 2.99 -0.72 42.23
CA VAL A 557 2.74 -0.63 43.67
C VAL A 557 3.98 -0.09 44.37
N ILE A 558 3.84 1.06 45.04
CA ILE A 558 4.88 1.72 45.80
C ILE A 558 4.65 1.46 47.28
N GLU A 559 5.52 0.66 47.87
CA GLU A 559 5.44 0.27 49.27
C GLU A 559 5.97 1.40 50.16
N GLY A 560 5.07 2.05 50.91
CA GLY A 560 5.46 3.14 51.79
C GLY A 560 4.32 4.07 52.15
N MET A 561 4.67 5.18 52.77
CA MET A 561 3.73 6.22 53.18
C MET A 561 4.07 7.53 52.49
N ALA A 562 3.06 8.29 52.05
CA ALA A 562 3.24 9.63 51.53
C ALA A 562 3.42 10.64 52.70
N PRO A 563 4.22 11.71 52.52
CA PRO A 563 4.88 12.14 51.28
C PRO A 563 6.19 11.41 50.97
N GLU A 564 6.79 10.66 51.91
CA GLU A 564 8.14 10.10 51.76
C GLU A 564 8.26 9.15 50.54
N ALA A 565 7.24 8.32 50.31
CA ALA A 565 7.17 7.41 49.18
C ALA A 565 7.03 8.09 47.80
N LEU A 566 6.82 9.41 47.76
CA LEU A 566 6.66 10.17 46.51
C LEU A 566 8.00 10.67 45.95
N GLU A 567 9.05 10.76 46.77
CA GLU A 567 10.30 11.47 46.44
C GLU A 567 10.95 10.96 45.14
N GLU A 568 11.04 9.64 44.98
CA GLU A 568 11.70 8.98 43.83
C GLU A 568 10.79 8.80 42.60
N LEU A 569 9.51 9.20 42.68
CA LEU A 569 8.53 9.02 41.61
C LEU A 569 8.63 10.15 40.55
N PRO A 570 8.35 9.86 39.26
CA PRO A 570 8.34 10.86 38.19
C PRO A 570 7.24 11.91 38.44
N ALA A 571 7.43 13.15 37.97
CA ALA A 571 6.46 14.23 38.20
C ALA A 571 5.02 13.81 37.79
N PRO A 572 4.02 13.93 38.69
CA PRO A 572 2.66 13.49 38.38
C PRO A 572 1.91 14.53 37.54
N ASP A 573 1.11 14.08 36.57
CA ASP A 573 0.13 14.90 35.86
C ASP A 573 -1.15 15.04 36.68
N CYS A 574 -1.56 13.95 37.32
CA CYS A 574 -2.70 13.95 38.23
C CYS A 574 -2.51 13.06 39.45
N VAL A 575 -3.14 13.43 40.55
CA VAL A 575 -3.01 12.76 41.84
C VAL A 575 -4.39 12.57 42.47
N PHE A 576 -4.70 11.32 42.79
CA PHE A 576 -5.83 10.97 43.63
C PHE A 576 -5.37 10.77 45.08
N ILE A 577 -6.12 11.33 46.03
CA ILE A 577 -5.86 11.16 47.47
C ILE A 577 -7.08 10.52 48.13
N GLY A 578 -6.98 9.22 48.40
CA GLY A 578 -7.98 8.44 49.13
C GLY A 578 -7.79 8.47 50.65
N GLY A 579 -6.56 8.70 51.12
CA GLY A 579 -6.27 8.86 52.55
C GLY A 579 -4.90 9.47 52.85
N SER A 580 -4.89 10.53 53.66
CA SER A 580 -3.66 11.28 54.01
C SER A 580 -3.02 10.90 55.34
N LYS A 581 -3.72 10.13 56.20
CA LYS A 581 -3.30 9.83 57.58
C LYS A 581 -2.90 11.07 58.41
N GLY A 582 -3.52 12.21 58.10
CA GLY A 582 -3.25 13.49 58.77
C GLY A 582 -2.14 14.32 58.14
N LYS A 583 -1.43 13.80 57.12
CA LYS A 583 -0.33 14.47 56.42
C LYS A 583 -0.76 15.19 55.12
N LEU A 584 -1.97 15.76 55.09
CA LEU A 584 -2.55 16.22 53.84
C LEU A 584 -1.77 17.40 53.23
N TYR A 585 -1.39 18.37 54.06
CA TYR A 585 -0.63 19.54 53.61
C TYR A 585 0.72 19.10 53.03
N GLU A 586 1.44 18.24 53.73
CA GLU A 586 2.77 17.79 53.29
C GLU A 586 2.71 17.00 51.98
N ILE A 587 1.63 16.23 51.76
CA ILE A 587 1.39 15.54 50.49
C ILE A 587 1.13 16.54 49.36
N LEU A 588 0.26 17.53 49.58
CA LEU A 588 -0.09 18.54 48.59
C LEU A 588 1.12 19.41 48.21
N ASP A 589 1.93 19.81 49.20
CA ASP A 589 3.17 20.54 48.97
C ASP A 589 4.18 19.71 48.17
N ALA A 590 4.34 18.42 48.50
CA ALA A 590 5.27 17.53 47.82
C ALA A 590 4.91 17.33 46.34
N ILE A 591 3.62 17.15 46.02
CA ILE A 591 3.18 16.98 44.63
C ILE A 591 3.24 18.30 43.84
N ARG A 592 2.89 19.44 44.46
CA ARG A 592 2.98 20.76 43.84
C ARG A 592 4.42 21.13 43.52
N LYS A 593 5.35 20.82 44.42
CA LYS A 593 6.79 21.01 44.19
C LYS A 593 7.31 20.19 43.01
N LYS A 594 6.74 19.00 42.76
CA LYS A 594 7.10 18.15 41.61
C LYS A 594 6.49 18.62 40.30
N ASN A 595 5.22 19.03 40.32
CA ASN A 595 4.54 19.60 39.18
C ASN A 595 3.60 20.72 39.64
N PRO A 596 3.94 22.00 39.35
CA PRO A 596 3.12 23.14 39.79
C PRO A 596 1.75 23.18 39.11
N PHE A 597 1.53 22.43 38.03
CA PHE A 597 0.29 22.33 37.25
C PHE A 597 -0.49 21.03 37.52
N VAL A 598 -0.17 20.29 38.58
CA VAL A 598 -0.78 18.99 38.88
C VAL A 598 -2.29 19.09 39.11
N ARG A 599 -3.06 18.17 38.51
CA ARG A 599 -4.49 18.00 38.77
C ARG A 599 -4.71 17.10 39.99
N VAL A 600 -5.39 17.61 41.01
CA VAL A 600 -5.62 16.87 42.26
C VAL A 600 -7.11 16.52 42.40
N VAL A 601 -7.40 15.29 42.83
CA VAL A 601 -8.73 14.85 43.25
C VAL A 601 -8.64 14.16 44.61
N LEU A 602 -9.51 14.54 45.54
CA LEU A 602 -9.55 14.00 46.88
C LEU A 602 -10.95 13.53 47.24
N ASN A 603 -11.04 12.40 47.94
CA ASN A 603 -12.28 11.94 48.55
C ASN A 603 -12.23 12.11 50.07
N ALA A 604 -13.18 12.85 50.63
CA ALA A 604 -13.25 13.14 52.06
C ALA A 604 -14.61 12.73 52.66
N ILE A 605 -14.58 12.15 53.86
CA ILE A 605 -15.76 11.85 54.68
C ILE A 605 -15.81 12.78 55.90
N SER A 606 -14.65 13.08 56.49
CA SER A 606 -14.50 13.98 57.63
C SER A 606 -14.54 15.46 57.22
N LEU A 607 -15.24 16.27 58.01
CA LEU A 607 -15.26 17.72 57.84
C LEU A 607 -13.89 18.35 58.10
N GLU A 608 -13.06 17.73 58.95
CA GLU A 608 -11.69 18.15 59.23
C GLU A 608 -10.83 18.11 57.95
N THR A 609 -10.96 17.05 57.16
CA THR A 609 -10.26 16.94 55.85
C THR A 609 -10.76 18.00 54.89
N MET A 610 -12.08 18.23 54.84
CA MET A 610 -12.67 19.28 53.99
C MET A 610 -12.12 20.66 54.37
N MET A 611 -12.06 20.98 55.67
CA MET A 611 -11.51 22.24 56.17
C MET A 611 -10.04 22.39 55.80
N GLN A 612 -9.24 21.33 55.92
CA GLN A 612 -7.83 21.35 55.51
C GLN A 612 -7.66 21.67 54.02
N VAL A 613 -8.45 21.03 53.15
CA VAL A 613 -8.39 21.26 51.70
C VAL A 613 -8.83 22.68 51.36
N LEU A 614 -9.97 23.16 51.89
CA LEU A 614 -10.46 24.51 51.61
C LEU A 614 -9.42 25.55 52.00
N LYS A 615 -8.85 25.41 53.20
CA LYS A 615 -7.80 26.30 53.67
C LYS A 615 -6.56 26.23 52.77
N TYR A 616 -6.15 25.04 52.34
CA TYR A 616 -5.02 24.90 51.41
C TYR A 616 -5.31 25.60 50.08
N THR A 617 -6.56 25.51 49.59
CA THR A 617 -6.97 26.19 48.35
C THR A 617 -7.11 27.70 48.47
N GLU A 618 -7.32 28.23 49.68
CA GLU A 618 -7.30 29.67 49.95
C GLU A 618 -5.86 30.20 50.07
N GLU A 619 -4.94 29.38 50.59
CA GLU A 619 -3.54 29.76 50.82
C GLU A 619 -2.65 29.63 49.56
N ASN A 620 -3.13 29.01 48.49
CA ASN A 620 -2.33 28.69 47.31
C ASN A 620 -3.07 29.02 46.00
N GLU A 621 -2.30 29.28 44.94
CA GLU A 621 -2.85 29.54 43.62
C GLU A 621 -3.34 28.26 42.95
N ILE A 622 -4.63 28.27 42.62
CA ILE A 622 -5.37 27.10 42.17
C ILE A 622 -6.43 27.50 41.15
N GLU A 623 -6.67 26.65 40.16
CA GLU A 623 -7.72 26.78 39.17
C GLU A 623 -8.71 25.61 39.20
N GLU A 624 -9.88 25.81 38.61
CA GLU A 624 -10.93 24.80 38.44
C GLU A 624 -11.29 24.07 39.75
N ALA A 625 -11.27 24.79 40.87
CA ALA A 625 -11.61 24.25 42.17
C ALA A 625 -13.11 23.93 42.25
N GLU A 626 -13.43 22.71 42.65
CA GLU A 626 -14.79 22.19 42.71
C GLU A 626 -14.96 21.25 43.89
N VAL A 627 -16.11 21.35 44.57
CA VAL A 627 -16.49 20.46 45.67
C VAL A 627 -17.86 19.87 45.36
N ILE A 628 -17.94 18.53 45.30
CA ILE A 628 -19.17 17.79 45.03
C ILE A 628 -19.47 16.90 46.24
N GLN A 629 -20.68 16.99 46.79
CA GLN A 629 -21.18 16.00 47.74
C GLN A 629 -21.94 14.89 47.00
N VAL A 630 -21.54 13.64 47.21
CA VAL A 630 -22.14 12.46 46.60
C VAL A 630 -22.87 11.66 47.67
N ALA A 631 -24.19 11.50 47.52
CA ALA A 631 -25.03 10.68 48.39
C ALA A 631 -25.67 9.56 47.58
N VAL A 632 -25.32 8.31 47.93
CA VAL A 632 -25.77 7.11 47.22
C VAL A 632 -26.62 6.25 48.14
N SER A 633 -27.70 5.68 47.61
CA SER A 633 -28.47 4.63 48.29
C SER A 633 -28.68 3.46 47.34
N ARG A 634 -28.32 2.24 47.75
CA ARG A 634 -28.54 1.02 46.96
C ARG A 634 -29.71 0.23 47.52
N ALA A 635 -30.60 -0.25 46.66
CA ALA A 635 -31.68 -1.14 47.07
C ALA A 635 -31.11 -2.52 47.45
N LYS A 636 -31.46 -3.02 48.63
CA LYS A 636 -31.21 -4.40 49.06
C LYS A 636 -32.54 -5.09 49.30
N LYS A 637 -32.69 -6.29 48.75
CA LYS A 637 -33.88 -7.11 49.02
C LYS A 637 -33.83 -7.63 50.46
N VAL A 638 -34.89 -7.37 51.21
CA VAL A 638 -35.09 -7.85 52.59
C VAL A 638 -36.47 -8.51 52.63
N GLY A 639 -36.49 -9.85 52.58
CA GLY A 639 -37.72 -10.61 52.40
C GLY A 639 -38.36 -10.35 51.04
N SER A 640 -39.62 -9.90 51.02
CA SER A 640 -40.37 -9.51 49.82
C SER A 640 -40.21 -8.02 49.45
N TYR A 641 -39.53 -7.22 50.27
CA TYR A 641 -39.40 -5.78 50.09
C TYR A 641 -38.01 -5.38 49.56
N HIS A 642 -37.94 -4.23 48.90
CA HIS A 642 -36.67 -3.57 48.57
C HIS A 642 -36.48 -2.40 49.53
N MET A 643 -35.42 -2.46 50.33
CA MET A 643 -35.05 -1.39 51.25
C MET A 643 -33.87 -0.62 50.68
N MET A 644 -33.97 0.71 50.64
CA MET A 644 -32.85 1.57 50.27
C MET A 644 -31.87 1.63 51.45
N ASN A 645 -30.63 1.20 51.21
CA ASN A 645 -29.54 1.33 52.17
C ASN A 645 -28.66 2.50 51.76
N GLY A 646 -28.70 3.58 52.55
CA GLY A 646 -27.87 4.76 52.33
C GLY A 646 -26.40 4.49 52.64
N GLN A 647 -25.52 4.96 51.78
CA GLN A 647 -24.09 5.02 52.04
C GLN A 647 -23.72 6.36 52.69
N ASN A 648 -22.57 6.40 53.36
CA ASN A 648 -22.07 7.66 53.90
C ASN A 648 -21.86 8.68 52.77
N PRO A 649 -22.30 9.94 52.92
CA PRO A 649 -21.97 10.99 51.96
C PRO A 649 -20.46 11.14 51.82
N ILE A 650 -19.98 11.27 50.58
CA ILE A 650 -18.56 11.49 50.28
C ILE A 650 -18.43 12.83 49.55
N TYR A 651 -17.47 13.64 49.97
CA TYR A 651 -17.08 14.85 49.25
C TYR A 651 -15.97 14.49 48.26
N VAL A 652 -16.22 14.76 46.98
CA VAL A 652 -15.21 14.70 45.91
C VAL A 652 -14.77 16.12 45.65
N ILE A 653 -13.49 16.39 45.91
CA ILE A 653 -12.89 17.71 45.77
C ILE A 653 -11.88 17.63 44.65
N SER A 654 -11.88 18.59 43.73
CA SER A 654 -10.92 18.58 42.63
C SER A 654 -10.45 19.97 42.29
N PHE A 655 -9.18 20.11 41.91
CA PHE A 655 -8.59 21.38 41.53
C PHE A 655 -7.27 21.17 40.76
N THR A 656 -6.80 22.20 40.06
CA THR A 656 -5.52 22.21 39.37
C THR A 656 -4.59 23.21 40.05
N SER A 657 -3.41 22.77 40.48
CA SER A 657 -2.42 23.66 41.08
C SER A 657 -1.89 24.66 40.05
N ARG A 658 -1.43 25.83 40.51
CA ARG A 658 -0.60 26.77 39.74
C ARG A 658 0.70 27.10 40.50
N PRO A 659 1.76 27.52 39.79
CA PRO A 659 2.89 28.18 40.46
C PRO A 659 2.35 29.35 41.29
N ALA A 660 2.98 29.64 42.42
CA ALA A 660 2.63 30.88 43.13
C ALA A 660 3.00 32.06 42.22
N LYS A 661 2.20 33.13 42.17
CA LYS A 661 2.70 34.41 41.67
C LYS A 661 3.98 34.72 42.43
N ASN A 662 5.09 34.79 41.71
CA ASN A 662 6.32 35.29 42.28
C ASN A 662 6.02 36.67 42.86
N GLU A 663 6.19 36.86 44.17
CA GLU A 663 6.67 38.18 44.62
C GLU A 663 8.04 38.30 43.95
N ALA A 664 8.13 39.09 42.88
CA ALA A 664 9.32 39.23 42.08
C ALA A 664 10.53 39.46 42.99
N ASP A 665 11.50 38.54 42.96
CA ASP A 665 12.79 38.76 43.59
C ASP A 665 13.52 39.79 42.71
N PRO A 666 13.77 41.03 43.19
CA PRO A 666 14.35 42.09 42.37
C PRO A 666 15.81 41.80 41.95
N GLU A 667 16.42 40.70 42.41
CA GLU A 667 17.80 40.31 42.07
C GLU A 667 17.90 39.11 41.10
N ASN A 668 16.78 38.54 40.63
CA ASN A 668 16.79 37.35 39.76
C ASN A 668 16.18 37.64 38.38
N GLU A 669 17.02 37.83 37.36
CA GLU A 669 16.61 38.22 35.99
C GLU A 669 15.72 37.18 35.25
N ASP A 670 15.63 35.95 35.75
CA ASP A 670 14.86 34.86 35.13
C ASP A 670 13.37 34.80 35.54
N ASP A 671 12.92 35.62 36.51
CA ASP A 671 11.54 35.56 37.05
C ASP A 671 10.52 36.51 36.37
N PHE A 672 10.89 37.20 35.29
CA PHE A 672 9.94 38.01 34.52
C PHE A 672 9.01 37.14 33.67
N VAL A 673 7.84 36.82 34.21
CA VAL A 673 6.68 36.35 33.43
C VAL A 673 5.74 37.52 33.17
N LEU A 674 5.36 37.68 31.90
CA LEU A 674 4.43 38.67 31.34
C LEU A 674 3.19 38.90 32.23
N GLU A 675 3.05 40.10 32.78
CA GLU A 675 1.75 40.59 33.24
C GLU A 675 0.85 40.86 32.01
N GLU A 676 -0.40 40.39 32.06
CA GLU A 676 -1.44 40.87 31.16
C GLU A 676 -1.62 42.38 31.39
N ILE A 677 -1.24 43.18 30.40
CA ILE A 677 -1.55 44.61 30.39
C ILE A 677 -3.07 44.74 30.23
N ASN A 678 -3.74 45.10 31.32
CA ASN A 678 -5.15 45.49 31.27
C ASN A 678 -5.23 46.92 30.73
N LEU A 679 -5.61 47.07 29.46
CA LEU A 679 -5.62 48.35 28.72
C LEU A 679 -6.69 49.36 29.16
N ASP A 680 -7.45 49.08 30.22
CA ASP A 680 -8.53 49.94 30.71
C ASP A 680 -8.12 50.93 31.84
N GLU A 681 -6.86 50.92 32.32
CA GLU A 681 -6.40 51.80 33.43
C GLU A 681 -5.16 52.66 33.12
N VAL A 682 -5.01 53.17 31.89
CA VAL A 682 -4.00 54.20 31.61
C VAL A 682 -4.68 55.56 31.43
N GLU A 683 -4.70 56.39 32.48
CA GLU A 683 -5.12 57.78 32.37
C GLU A 683 -4.07 58.64 31.64
N PRO A 684 -4.48 59.53 30.71
CA PRO A 684 -3.56 60.22 29.81
C PRO A 684 -3.05 61.54 30.43
N GLU A 685 -2.22 61.49 31.48
CA GLU A 685 -1.56 62.71 31.97
C GLU A 685 -0.05 62.65 32.20
N ASP A 686 0.60 61.49 32.10
CA ASP A 686 2.07 61.39 32.28
C ASP A 686 2.81 61.07 30.98
N MET A 687 2.83 62.02 30.03
CA MET A 687 3.82 62.03 28.95
C MET A 687 4.44 63.42 28.77
N THR A 688 5.42 63.74 29.61
CA THR A 688 6.43 64.75 29.29
C THR A 688 7.83 64.26 29.65
N GLY A 689 8.71 64.17 28.64
CA GLY A 689 10.16 64.11 28.80
C GLY A 689 10.82 62.73 28.68
N ASP A 690 11.63 62.57 27.63
CA ASP A 690 12.77 61.65 27.49
C ASP A 690 12.68 60.26 28.15
N MET A 691 11.75 59.41 27.67
CA MET A 691 11.84 57.94 27.82
C MET A 691 11.37 57.18 26.57
N ALA A 692 11.43 57.81 25.39
CA ALA A 692 11.06 57.14 24.13
C ALA A 692 12.20 56.28 23.52
N GLY A 693 13.39 56.28 24.13
CA GLY A 693 14.57 55.57 23.61
C GLY A 693 14.71 54.12 24.11
N ASP A 694 14.33 53.84 25.35
CA ASP A 694 14.69 52.57 26.01
C ASP A 694 13.57 51.51 25.95
N ILE A 695 12.34 51.89 25.60
CA ILE A 695 11.20 50.95 25.53
C ILE A 695 11.21 50.11 24.24
N VAL A 696 11.94 50.54 23.20
CA VAL A 696 11.95 49.85 21.89
C VAL A 696 12.89 48.64 21.88
N GLU A 697 13.90 48.57 22.74
CA GLU A 697 14.81 47.40 22.81
C GLU A 697 14.24 46.22 23.62
N ASP A 698 13.36 46.45 24.60
CA ASP A 698 12.81 45.36 25.43
C ASP A 698 11.59 44.64 24.83
N ILE A 699 10.96 45.20 23.79
CA ILE A 699 9.79 44.57 23.13
C ILE A 699 10.21 43.52 22.07
N THR A 700 11.50 43.34 21.78
CA THR A 700 11.94 42.43 20.70
C THR A 700 12.19 40.96 21.10
N LYS A 701 11.79 40.53 22.30
CA LYS A 701 11.76 39.10 22.65
C LYS A 701 10.33 38.65 22.87
N VAL A 702 9.91 37.69 22.05
CA VAL A 702 8.62 36.97 22.06
C VAL A 702 7.50 37.61 21.23
N ILE A 703 7.57 37.47 19.90
CA ILE A 703 6.40 37.16 19.05
C ILE A 703 6.84 36.18 17.96
N SER A 704 6.41 34.92 18.09
CA SER A 704 6.35 33.94 17.01
C SER A 704 4.88 33.64 16.75
N VAL A 705 4.20 34.57 16.08
CA VAL A 705 2.93 34.32 15.40
C VAL A 705 3.05 34.92 14.00
N GLY A 706 2.74 34.11 13.00
CA GLY A 706 3.10 34.32 11.60
C GLY A 706 2.48 35.56 10.93
N ASP A 707 3.16 35.92 9.82
CA ASP A 707 2.67 36.67 8.66
C ASP A 707 2.35 38.17 8.78
N LEU A 708 3.21 38.93 9.45
CA LEU A 708 3.35 40.36 9.21
C LEU A 708 4.79 40.69 8.80
N THR A 709 4.98 41.03 7.52
CA THR A 709 6.25 41.58 7.05
C THR A 709 6.45 42.99 7.61
N PRO A 710 7.69 43.44 7.86
CA PRO A 710 7.98 44.79 8.35
C PRO A 710 7.37 45.92 7.50
N GLU A 711 7.10 45.64 6.23
CA GLU A 711 6.45 46.55 5.28
C GLU A 711 4.96 46.75 5.59
N LYS A 712 4.23 45.73 6.03
CA LYS A 712 2.81 45.85 6.43
C LYS A 712 2.61 46.62 7.73
N ILE A 713 3.54 46.45 8.67
CA ILE A 713 3.51 47.19 9.95
C ILE A 713 3.74 48.68 9.70
N ARG A 714 4.57 49.05 8.71
CA ARG A 714 4.73 50.46 8.29
C ARG A 714 3.49 51.03 7.62
N GLU A 715 2.79 50.26 6.77
CA GLU A 715 1.54 50.71 6.13
C GLU A 715 0.43 50.95 7.16
N GLU A 716 0.27 50.09 8.18
CA GLU A 716 -0.75 50.27 9.22
C GLU A 716 -0.43 51.41 10.21
N MET A 717 0.85 51.73 10.41
CA MET A 717 1.26 52.87 11.22
C MET A 717 1.10 54.22 10.50
N GLU A 718 1.19 54.26 9.17
CA GLU A 718 0.95 55.50 8.39
C GLU A 718 -0.55 55.83 8.22
N GLU A 719 -1.45 54.86 8.38
CA GLU A 719 -2.91 55.07 8.31
C GLU A 719 -3.55 55.56 9.62
N SER A 720 -2.78 55.69 10.72
CA SER A 720 -3.31 56.03 12.06
C SER A 720 -2.79 57.35 12.68
N GLU A 721 -2.19 58.25 11.88
CA GLU A 721 -1.87 59.64 12.29
C GLU A 721 -2.98 60.67 11.99
#